data_AF-A0A8T0V564-F1
#
_entry.id   AF-A0A8T0V564-F1
#
_cell.length_a   1.000
_cell.length_b   1.000
_cell.length_c   1.000
_cell.angle_alpha   90.00
_cell.angle_beta   90.00
_cell.angle_gamma   90.00
#
_symmetry.space_group_name_H-M   'P 1'
#
loop_
_entity.id
_entity.type
_entity.pdbx_description
1 polymer ?
#
loop_
_entity_poly.entity_id
_entity_poly.type
_entity_poly.pdbx_seq_one_letter_code
_entity_poly.pdbx_strand_id
1 'polypeptide(L)'
;MESYLEERFGGVQAKNSSEEALRRWRRLCSVVKNPKRRFRFTANLEKRGEAEAIKHANHEKLRVAVLVSKAALQFIQGLSLRSEYVVPEEVKAAGFQICADELGSIVEGHDSKKLIIHGGVDGIAEKLSTSKTDGLSTDEDSIKRRQDIYGVNKFTESEVRSFWVFVWEALQDTTLIILAVCAFVSLVVGIAMEGWPKGAHDGLGIVASILLVVFVTAASDYRQSLQFKDLDKEKKKIQVQVTRNGFRQRLSIYDLLPGDVVHLAIGDQVPADGLFISGFSLLINESSLTGESEPVAVNADNPFLLSGTKVQDGSCKMLVTTVGMRTQWGKLMATLSEGGDDETPLQVKLNGVATIIGQIGLFFAVITFIVLSQGLFSKKYHEGLLLSWSGDEALELLEHFAIAVTIVVVAVPEGLPLAVTLSLAFAMKKMMNDKALVRHLAACETMGSATTICSDKTGTLTTNHMAVVKACICGNIKEVNGPQNASKLCSELPEIVVKTLLESIFNNTGGEVVFNQDGKYQILGTPTETALLEFALALGGDFKSKRDETKIVKVEPFNSTKKRMSVILELPGGGRRAHCKGASEIVLAACDKFIDDTGSVHPLDKTTADKLNGIIDSFAGEALRTLCLAYREMEEGFSILDHIPSQGYTCIGVVGIKDPVRPGVRESVATCQAAGIMVRMVTGDNINTAKAIARECGILTEEGIAIEGPEFREKSLDELLKLVPKIQVMARSSPLDKHTLVKHLRTTFNDVVAVTGDGTNDAPALHEADIGLAMGIAGTEVAKESADIIILDDNFSTIVTVAKWGRSVYINIQKFVQFQLTVNVVALLVNFSSACFTGNAPLTAVQLLWVNMIMDTLGALALATEPPNNDLMKREPVGRTGKFITNVMWRNILGMSFYQFFVMWYLQTQGKNFFGLERSDTDVALNTIIFNSFVFCQVFNEISSREMEKINRAPRPGWDAHCCRRQADSGRLIMIIEDPYLQSTDIFRLTKLHGIQWS
;
A
#
# COMPACT_ATOMS: atom_id res chain seq x y z
N MET A 1 -28.08 15.71 9.35
CA MET A 1 -27.35 14.53 8.84
C MET A 1 -25.87 14.60 9.19
N GLU A 2 -25.13 15.63 8.76
CA GLU A 2 -23.67 15.72 9.01
C GLU A 2 -23.30 15.83 10.49
N SER A 3 -23.95 16.70 11.26
CA SER A 3 -23.71 16.79 12.72
C SER A 3 -23.97 15.45 13.44
N TYR A 4 -24.95 14.67 12.98
CA TYR A 4 -25.21 13.32 13.51
C TYR A 4 -24.08 12.34 13.14
N LEU A 5 -23.58 12.40 11.90
CA LEU A 5 -22.44 11.59 11.47
C LEU A 5 -21.17 11.95 12.25
N GLU A 6 -20.90 13.22 12.48
CA GLU A 6 -19.72 13.66 13.21
C GLU A 6 -19.76 13.26 14.69
N GLU A 7 -20.89 13.51 15.37
CA GLU A 7 -21.07 13.19 16.79
C GLU A 7 -21.03 11.67 17.06
N ARG A 8 -21.65 10.87 16.20
CA ARG A 8 -21.83 9.42 16.43
C ARG A 8 -20.78 8.56 15.73
N PHE A 9 -20.20 9.02 14.63
CA PHE A 9 -19.30 8.25 13.75
C PHE A 9 -17.92 8.90 13.54
N GLY A 10 -17.71 10.16 13.93
CA GLY A 10 -16.45 10.90 13.66
C GLY A 10 -15.22 10.44 14.44
N GLY A 11 -15.37 9.56 15.43
CA GLY A 11 -14.26 9.05 16.24
C GLY A 11 -13.41 7.96 15.58
N VAL A 12 -13.79 7.45 14.40
CA VAL A 12 -13.03 6.42 13.68
C VAL A 12 -12.05 7.09 12.71
N GLN A 13 -10.76 6.89 12.95
CA GLN A 13 -9.67 7.40 12.15
C GLN A 13 -9.23 6.38 11.08
N ALA A 14 -8.55 6.84 10.03
CA ALA A 14 -8.01 5.99 8.97
C ALA A 14 -6.98 4.97 9.47
N LYS A 15 -6.30 5.27 10.57
CA LYS A 15 -5.24 4.46 11.17
C LYS A 15 -5.35 4.51 12.69
N ASN A 16 -5.01 3.41 13.37
CA ASN A 16 -4.95 3.30 14.83
C ASN A 16 -6.21 3.81 15.57
N SER A 17 -7.40 3.50 15.02
CA SER A 17 -8.66 3.80 15.70
C SER A 17 -8.74 3.07 17.04
N SER A 18 -9.21 3.75 18.09
CA SER A 18 -9.39 3.09 19.38
C SER A 18 -10.44 1.99 19.29
N GLU A 19 -10.19 0.88 19.99
CA GLU A 19 -11.11 -0.26 19.98
C GLU A 19 -12.51 0.14 20.50
N GLU A 20 -12.57 1.08 21.45
CA GLU A 20 -13.80 1.67 21.95
C GLU A 20 -14.59 2.42 20.87
N ALA A 21 -13.90 3.19 20.01
CA ALA A 21 -14.53 3.90 18.90
C ALA A 21 -15.11 2.89 17.88
N LEU A 22 -14.37 1.83 17.56
CA LEU A 22 -14.83 0.76 16.67
C LEU A 22 -16.01 -0.02 17.27
N ARG A 23 -15.97 -0.37 18.56
CA ARG A 23 -17.08 -1.05 19.27
C ARG A 23 -18.32 -0.17 19.34
N ARG A 24 -18.17 1.12 19.69
CA ARG A 24 -19.28 2.09 19.72
C ARG A 24 -19.93 2.18 18.35
N TRP A 25 -19.12 2.28 17.30
CA TRP A 25 -19.58 2.31 15.93
C TRP A 25 -20.33 1.03 15.53
N ARG A 26 -19.77 -0.17 15.77
CA ARG A 26 -20.43 -1.45 15.47
C ARG A 26 -21.77 -1.59 16.20
N ARG A 27 -21.87 -1.12 17.45
CA ARG A 27 -23.14 -1.10 18.20
C ARG A 27 -24.17 -0.20 17.56
N LEU A 28 -23.79 0.97 17.05
CA LEU A 28 -24.72 1.87 16.36
C LEU A 28 -25.19 1.27 15.02
N CYS A 29 -24.33 0.49 14.36
CA CYS A 29 -24.70 -0.31 13.20
C CYS A 29 -25.40 -1.63 13.53
N SER A 30 -25.79 -1.91 14.79
CA SER A 30 -26.48 -3.16 15.16
C SER A 30 -27.94 -3.23 14.71
N VAL A 31 -28.54 -2.08 14.36
CA VAL A 31 -29.89 -2.00 13.77
C VAL A 31 -29.92 -2.56 12.33
N VAL A 32 -28.78 -3.03 11.82
CA VAL A 32 -28.56 -3.35 10.42
C VAL A 32 -28.74 -4.83 10.15
N LYS A 33 -29.34 -5.12 9.00
CA LYS A 33 -29.42 -6.44 8.37
C LYS A 33 -28.04 -7.08 8.21
N ASN A 34 -27.89 -8.29 8.75
CA ASN A 34 -26.75 -9.19 8.59
C ASN A 34 -25.35 -8.61 8.92
N PRO A 35 -24.99 -8.53 10.22
CA PRO A 35 -23.66 -8.06 10.65
C PRO A 35 -22.51 -8.94 10.10
N LYS A 36 -22.72 -10.24 9.88
CA LYS A 36 -21.67 -11.14 9.38
C LYS A 36 -21.25 -10.82 7.94
N ARG A 37 -22.21 -10.49 7.08
CA ARG A 37 -21.93 -10.10 5.70
C ARG A 37 -21.26 -8.71 5.63
N ARG A 38 -21.72 -7.76 6.45
CA ARG A 38 -21.22 -6.37 6.43
C ARG A 38 -19.81 -6.24 6.99
N PHE A 39 -19.49 -6.98 8.05
CA PHE A 39 -18.16 -6.98 8.69
C PHE A 39 -17.26 -8.12 8.17
N ARG A 40 -17.57 -8.69 6.99
CA ARG A 40 -16.88 -9.86 6.43
C ARG A 40 -15.38 -9.66 6.23
N PHE A 41 -15.01 -8.49 5.72
CA PHE A 41 -13.64 -8.14 5.40
C PHE A 41 -12.95 -7.36 6.51
N THR A 42 -13.57 -7.25 7.69
CA THR A 42 -13.06 -6.39 8.75
C THR A 42 -12.69 -7.17 10.01
N ALA A 43 -11.73 -6.62 10.73
CA ALA A 43 -11.11 -7.25 11.88
C ALA A 43 -12.14 -7.78 12.87
N ASN A 44 -12.05 -9.06 13.24
CA ASN A 44 -12.83 -9.57 14.35
C ASN A 44 -12.18 -9.08 15.66
N LEU A 45 -12.81 -8.11 16.32
CA LEU A 45 -12.23 -7.45 17.50
C LEU A 45 -12.00 -8.42 18.66
N GLU A 46 -12.85 -9.44 18.82
CA GLU A 46 -12.68 -10.46 19.86
C GLU A 46 -11.45 -11.33 19.58
N LYS A 47 -11.35 -11.84 18.34
CA LYS A 47 -10.16 -12.60 17.90
C LYS A 47 -8.88 -11.77 17.95
N ARG A 48 -8.96 -10.47 17.65
CA ARG A 48 -7.82 -9.55 17.74
C ARG A 48 -7.35 -9.40 19.18
N GLY A 49 -8.28 -9.26 20.13
CA GLY A 49 -7.94 -9.24 21.56
C GLY A 49 -7.31 -10.55 22.04
N GLU A 50 -7.82 -11.70 21.59
CA GLU A 50 -7.22 -13.02 21.86
C GLU A 50 -5.82 -13.15 21.26
N ALA A 51 -5.63 -12.74 20.00
CA ALA A 51 -4.34 -12.76 19.32
C ALA A 51 -3.31 -11.84 19.99
N GLU A 52 -3.72 -10.64 20.42
CA GLU A 52 -2.88 -9.71 21.17
C GLU A 52 -2.48 -10.29 22.54
N ALA A 53 -3.40 -10.94 23.25
CA ALA A 53 -3.10 -11.60 24.52
C ALA A 53 -2.11 -12.76 24.35
N ILE A 54 -2.28 -13.60 23.32
CA ILE A 54 -1.34 -14.69 23.00
C ILE A 54 0.03 -14.11 22.59
N LYS A 55 0.04 -13.03 21.81
CA LYS A 55 1.28 -12.31 21.44
C LYS A 55 2.04 -11.85 22.68
N HIS A 56 1.36 -11.22 23.64
CA HIS A 56 1.97 -10.80 24.90
C HIS A 56 2.53 -11.99 25.69
N ALA A 57 1.78 -13.09 25.81
CA ALA A 57 2.25 -14.30 26.49
C ALA A 57 3.49 -14.94 25.82
N ASN A 58 3.53 -14.94 24.48
CA ASN A 58 4.68 -15.46 23.73
C ASN A 58 5.90 -14.53 23.82
N HIS A 59 5.70 -13.21 23.76
CA HIS A 59 6.74 -12.20 23.99
C HIS A 59 7.38 -12.38 25.38
N GLU A 60 6.59 -12.59 26.43
CA GLU A 60 7.10 -12.84 27.77
C GLU A 60 7.95 -14.12 27.85
N LYS A 61 7.48 -15.23 27.27
CA LYS A 61 8.25 -16.50 27.24
C LYS A 61 9.58 -16.34 26.52
N LEU A 62 9.58 -15.66 25.37
CA LEU A 62 10.79 -15.40 24.58
C LEU A 62 11.75 -14.50 25.34
N ARG A 63 11.23 -13.43 25.97
CA ARG A 63 12.01 -12.51 26.80
C ARG A 63 12.73 -13.25 27.94
N VAL A 64 12.02 -14.15 28.62
CA VAL A 64 12.61 -14.99 29.68
C VAL A 64 13.71 -15.89 29.10
N ALA A 65 13.49 -16.53 27.96
CA ALA A 65 14.49 -17.39 27.31
C ALA A 65 15.76 -16.60 26.91
N VAL A 66 15.61 -15.43 26.29
CA VAL A 66 16.72 -14.56 25.88
C VAL A 66 17.50 -14.06 27.10
N LEU A 67 16.81 -13.62 28.17
CA LEU A 67 17.46 -13.17 29.40
C LEU A 67 18.22 -14.30 30.11
N VAL A 68 17.64 -15.50 30.16
CA VAL A 68 18.28 -16.68 30.76
C VAL A 68 19.51 -17.10 29.95
N SER A 69 19.45 -17.04 28.60
CA SER A 69 20.61 -17.33 27.75
C SER A 69 21.70 -16.28 27.89
N LYS A 70 21.35 -14.98 27.96
CA LYS A 70 22.28 -13.88 28.22
C LYS A 70 23.00 -14.04 29.56
N ALA A 71 22.28 -14.48 30.60
CA ALA A 71 22.86 -14.81 31.90
C ALA A 71 23.75 -16.06 31.85
N ALA A 72 23.38 -17.07 31.05
CA ALA A 72 24.17 -18.27 30.86
C ALA A 72 25.49 -17.99 30.10
N LEU A 73 25.48 -17.10 29.10
CA LEU A 73 26.68 -16.66 28.37
C LEU A 73 27.71 -15.96 29.28
N GLN A 74 27.26 -15.28 30.33
CA GLN A 74 28.15 -14.67 31.33
C GLN A 74 28.75 -15.68 32.31
N PHE A 75 28.21 -16.90 32.40
CA PHE A 75 28.57 -17.90 33.40
C PHE A 75 29.37 -19.10 32.87
N ILE A 76 29.64 -19.19 31.57
CA ILE A 76 30.30 -20.38 30.98
C ILE A 76 31.81 -20.15 30.83
N GLN A 77 32.55 -20.58 31.85
CA GLN A 77 33.92 -21.12 31.70
C GLN A 77 33.92 -22.55 32.24
N GLY A 78 34.20 -23.52 31.36
CA GLY A 78 34.64 -24.87 31.70
C GLY A 78 33.56 -25.84 32.15
N LEU A 79 32.94 -26.56 31.20
CA LEU A 79 32.41 -27.92 31.41
C LEU A 79 32.12 -28.56 30.04
N SER A 80 32.80 -29.66 29.72
CA SER A 80 32.51 -30.47 28.54
C SER A 80 31.42 -31.49 28.87
N LEU A 81 30.31 -31.47 28.13
CA LEU A 81 29.29 -32.50 28.21
C LEU A 81 28.88 -32.94 26.80
N ARG A 82 28.91 -34.25 26.56
CA ARG A 82 28.43 -34.88 25.32
C ARG A 82 26.94 -35.14 25.43
N SER A 83 26.16 -34.64 24.48
CA SER A 83 24.77 -35.06 24.23
C SER A 83 24.77 -36.07 23.08
N GLU A 84 24.20 -37.25 23.27
CA GLU A 84 24.01 -38.26 22.22
C GLU A 84 22.75 -37.93 21.41
N TYR A 85 22.87 -36.98 20.48
CA TYR A 85 21.82 -36.76 19.47
C TYR A 85 21.86 -37.89 18.42
N VAL A 86 20.70 -38.53 18.18
CA VAL A 86 20.54 -39.60 17.18
C VAL A 86 19.82 -39.04 15.95
N VAL A 87 20.43 -39.21 14.78
CA VAL A 87 19.86 -38.73 13.50
C VAL A 87 18.70 -39.64 13.07
N PRO A 88 17.50 -39.09 12.75
CA PRO A 88 16.40 -39.87 12.19
C PRO A 88 16.79 -40.56 10.87
N GLU A 89 16.30 -41.79 10.64
CA GLU A 89 16.62 -42.60 9.45
C GLU A 89 16.25 -41.91 8.13
N GLU A 90 15.13 -41.18 8.09
CA GLU A 90 14.68 -40.43 6.91
C GLU A 90 15.65 -39.29 6.52
N VAL A 91 16.18 -38.58 7.53
CA VAL A 91 17.14 -37.48 7.36
C VAL A 91 18.49 -38.02 6.86
N LYS A 92 18.91 -39.16 7.41
CA LYS A 92 20.12 -39.87 7.02
C LYS A 92 20.03 -40.43 5.60
N ALA A 93 18.87 -40.98 5.22
CA ALA A 93 18.59 -41.45 3.87
C ALA A 93 18.62 -40.31 2.83
N ALA A 94 18.21 -39.10 3.21
CA ALA A 94 18.28 -37.91 2.37
C ALA A 94 19.70 -37.32 2.23
N GLY A 95 20.68 -37.82 2.99
CA GLY A 95 22.08 -37.36 2.96
C GLY A 95 22.40 -36.21 3.92
N PHE A 96 21.57 -36.00 4.94
CA PHE A 96 21.76 -34.98 5.99
C PHE A 96 22.08 -35.63 7.34
N GLN A 97 22.71 -34.87 8.24
CA GLN A 97 23.16 -35.37 9.55
C GLN A 97 22.50 -34.66 10.74
N ILE A 98 21.52 -33.79 10.49
CA ILE A 98 20.77 -33.04 11.51
C ILE A 98 19.32 -32.85 11.05
N CYS A 99 18.35 -33.00 11.95
CA CYS A 99 16.93 -32.81 11.61
C CYS A 99 16.49 -31.36 11.79
N ALA A 100 15.33 -31.02 11.24
CA ALA A 100 14.76 -29.67 11.34
C ALA A 100 14.45 -29.24 12.79
N ASP A 101 14.00 -30.18 13.63
CA ASP A 101 13.59 -29.87 15.01
C ASP A 101 14.80 -29.57 15.91
N GLU A 102 15.91 -30.30 15.72
CA GLU A 102 17.16 -30.04 16.44
C GLU A 102 17.74 -28.67 16.05
N LEU A 103 17.76 -28.35 14.75
CA LEU A 103 18.15 -27.02 14.24
C LEU A 103 17.28 -25.91 14.84
N GLY A 104 15.96 -26.11 14.87
CA GLY A 104 15.03 -25.16 15.48
C GLY A 104 15.33 -24.94 16.96
N SER A 105 15.59 -26.01 17.72
CA SER A 105 15.90 -25.91 19.15
C SER A 105 17.18 -25.12 19.45
N ILE A 106 18.20 -25.23 18.58
CA ILE A 106 19.47 -24.50 18.74
C ILE A 106 19.24 -23.00 18.63
N VAL A 107 18.49 -22.56 17.61
CA VAL A 107 18.29 -21.13 17.35
C VAL A 107 17.19 -20.53 18.23
N GLU A 108 16.09 -21.26 18.47
CA GLU A 108 14.99 -20.84 19.37
C GLU A 108 15.48 -20.58 20.80
N GLY A 109 16.31 -21.49 21.34
CA GLY A 109 16.83 -21.37 22.71
C GLY A 109 18.06 -20.49 22.85
N HIS A 110 18.62 -19.95 21.74
CA HIS A 110 19.98 -19.39 21.72
C HIS A 110 20.98 -20.33 22.41
N ASP A 111 20.89 -21.63 22.12
CA ASP A 111 21.62 -22.67 22.84
C ASP A 111 23.04 -22.80 22.28
N SER A 112 23.93 -21.94 22.79
CA SER A 112 25.35 -21.96 22.45
C SER A 112 26.03 -23.29 22.81
N LYS A 113 25.52 -24.02 23.81
CA LYS A 113 26.08 -25.31 24.21
C LYS A 113 25.80 -26.37 23.15
N LYS A 114 24.55 -26.48 22.68
CA LYS A 114 24.21 -27.37 21.57
C LYS A 114 24.94 -26.99 20.28
N LEU A 115 25.07 -25.70 19.98
CA LEU A 115 25.82 -25.24 18.82
C LEU A 115 27.28 -25.73 18.85
N ILE A 116 27.96 -25.64 20.00
CA ILE A 116 29.33 -26.14 20.18
C ILE A 116 29.39 -27.67 20.05
N ILE A 117 28.44 -28.42 20.63
CA ILE A 117 28.34 -29.89 20.49
C ILE A 117 28.26 -30.30 19.02
N HIS A 118 27.58 -29.51 18.19
CA HIS A 118 27.42 -29.79 16.77
C HIS A 118 28.60 -29.33 15.89
N GLY A 119 29.68 -28.80 16.47
CA GLY A 119 30.86 -28.32 15.74
C GLY A 119 30.80 -26.85 15.35
N GLY A 120 29.98 -26.04 16.04
CA GLY A 120 29.77 -24.64 15.72
C GLY A 120 29.00 -24.43 14.41
N VAL A 121 29.09 -23.23 13.85
CA VAL A 121 28.46 -22.88 12.56
C VAL A 121 29.02 -23.76 11.42
N ASP A 122 30.30 -24.13 11.51
CA ASP A 122 31.00 -24.92 10.49
C ASP A 122 30.49 -26.37 10.48
N GLY A 123 30.37 -26.98 11.67
CA GLY A 123 29.80 -28.31 11.79
C GLY A 123 28.32 -28.37 11.38
N ILE A 124 27.54 -27.29 11.59
CA ILE A 124 26.16 -27.23 11.10
C ILE A 124 26.11 -27.14 9.57
N ALA A 125 26.97 -26.32 8.95
CA ALA A 125 27.05 -26.22 7.49
C ALA A 125 27.41 -27.57 6.84
N GLU A 126 28.37 -28.31 7.43
CA GLU A 126 28.72 -29.67 6.98
C GLU A 126 27.58 -30.67 7.15
N LYS A 127 26.88 -30.65 8.29
CA LYS A 127 25.72 -31.53 8.54
C LYS A 127 24.52 -31.24 7.64
N LEU A 128 24.40 -30.01 7.17
CA LEU A 128 23.44 -29.55 6.16
C LEU A 128 23.92 -29.78 4.72
N SER A 129 25.13 -30.32 4.51
CA SER A 129 25.74 -30.53 3.19
C SER A 129 25.82 -29.23 2.35
N THR A 130 26.27 -28.13 2.97
CA THR A 130 26.41 -26.80 2.33
C THR A 130 27.80 -26.20 2.54
N SER A 131 28.35 -25.55 1.51
CA SER A 131 29.54 -24.69 1.62
C SER A 131 29.20 -23.28 2.10
N LYS A 132 29.99 -22.70 3.01
CA LYS A 132 29.86 -21.30 3.46
C LYS A 132 30.21 -20.28 2.36
N THR A 133 31.09 -20.66 1.43
CA THR A 133 31.56 -19.80 0.34
C THR A 133 30.68 -19.92 -0.89
N ASP A 134 30.31 -21.15 -1.24
CA ASP A 134 29.61 -21.44 -2.50
C ASP A 134 28.10 -21.59 -2.32
N GLY A 135 27.63 -21.72 -1.08
CA GLY A 135 26.23 -21.91 -0.76
C GLY A 135 25.68 -23.26 -1.22
N LEU A 136 24.37 -23.31 -1.48
CA LEU A 136 23.70 -24.52 -1.97
C LEU A 136 23.92 -24.75 -3.46
N SER A 137 23.86 -26.02 -3.86
CA SER A 137 23.77 -26.39 -5.28
C SER A 137 22.36 -26.11 -5.82
N THR A 138 22.25 -25.71 -7.09
CA THR A 138 20.95 -25.48 -7.76
C THR A 138 20.38 -26.73 -8.44
N ASP A 139 20.88 -27.92 -8.10
CA ASP A 139 20.34 -29.18 -8.63
C ASP A 139 18.91 -29.44 -8.12
N GLU A 140 17.96 -29.72 -9.02
CA GLU A 140 16.54 -29.85 -8.68
C GLU A 140 16.27 -30.97 -7.68
N ASP A 141 16.95 -32.10 -7.81
CA ASP A 141 16.77 -33.26 -6.93
C ASP A 141 17.30 -32.98 -5.53
N SER A 142 18.36 -32.19 -5.39
CA SER A 142 18.87 -31.75 -4.10
C SER A 142 17.91 -30.79 -3.39
N ILE A 143 17.24 -29.91 -4.15
CA ILE A 143 16.28 -28.93 -3.65
C ILE A 143 15.00 -29.63 -3.18
N LYS A 144 14.43 -30.55 -3.98
CA LYS A 144 13.22 -31.32 -3.62
C LYS A 144 13.41 -32.15 -2.36
N ARG A 145 14.52 -32.90 -2.26
CA ARG A 145 14.85 -33.68 -1.05
C ARG A 145 14.92 -32.80 0.20
N ARG A 146 15.46 -31.59 0.07
CA ARG A 146 15.55 -30.64 1.18
C ARG A 146 14.19 -30.07 1.57
N GLN A 147 13.33 -29.78 0.59
CA GLN A 147 11.95 -29.35 0.82
C GLN A 147 11.12 -30.43 1.55
N ASP A 148 11.30 -31.70 1.20
CA ASP A 148 10.57 -32.81 1.83
C ASP A 148 10.96 -32.99 3.31
N ILE A 149 12.25 -32.87 3.65
CA ILE A 149 12.74 -33.04 5.02
C ILE A 149 12.51 -31.78 5.88
N TYR A 150 12.92 -30.61 5.37
CA TYR A 150 12.96 -29.39 6.16
C TYR A 150 11.77 -28.46 5.94
N GLY A 151 10.95 -28.72 4.94
CA GLY A 151 9.80 -27.90 4.58
C GLY A 151 10.16 -26.71 3.68
N VAL A 152 9.16 -25.86 3.46
CA VAL A 152 9.25 -24.67 2.61
C VAL A 152 9.07 -23.41 3.46
N ASN A 153 9.64 -22.28 3.01
CA ASN A 153 9.53 -21.00 3.72
C ASN A 153 8.16 -20.32 3.50
N LYS A 154 7.06 -21.02 3.80
CA LYS A 154 5.69 -20.51 3.66
C LYS A 154 4.95 -20.59 4.99
N PHE A 155 4.19 -19.54 5.29
CA PHE A 155 3.28 -19.50 6.43
C PHE A 155 1.93 -20.12 6.07
N THR A 156 1.21 -20.67 7.04
CA THR A 156 -0.15 -21.19 6.85
C THR A 156 -1.09 -20.05 6.48
N GLU A 157 -1.56 -20.05 5.23
CA GLU A 157 -2.56 -19.09 4.76
C GLU A 157 -3.97 -19.51 5.20
N SER A 158 -4.86 -18.53 5.36
CA SER A 158 -6.28 -18.81 5.61
C SER A 158 -6.91 -19.49 4.41
N GLU A 159 -7.75 -20.50 4.67
CA GLU A 159 -8.41 -21.25 3.59
C GLU A 159 -9.37 -20.36 2.80
N VAL A 160 -9.40 -20.60 1.50
CA VAL A 160 -10.28 -19.88 0.57
C VAL A 160 -11.71 -20.34 0.82
N ARG A 161 -12.60 -19.40 1.19
CA ARG A 161 -14.02 -19.72 1.37
C ARG A 161 -14.65 -20.15 0.05
N SER A 162 -15.46 -21.20 0.10
CA SER A 162 -16.18 -21.71 -1.07
C SER A 162 -17.39 -20.83 -1.40
N PHE A 163 -17.84 -20.88 -2.65
CA PHE A 163 -19.04 -20.17 -3.12
C PHE A 163 -20.28 -20.41 -2.22
N TRP A 164 -20.45 -21.64 -1.73
CA TRP A 164 -21.58 -22.01 -0.87
C TRP A 164 -21.59 -21.30 0.49
N VAL A 165 -20.42 -20.92 1.01
CA VAL A 165 -20.34 -20.09 2.22
C VAL A 165 -20.96 -18.73 1.96
N PHE A 166 -20.72 -18.13 0.78
CA PHE A 166 -21.33 -16.84 0.41
C PHE A 166 -22.85 -16.95 0.23
N VAL A 167 -23.35 -18.06 -0.32
CA VAL A 167 -24.80 -18.32 -0.40
C VAL A 167 -25.42 -18.42 0.99
N TRP A 168 -24.79 -19.16 1.89
CA TRP A 168 -25.26 -19.31 3.27
C TRP A 168 -25.23 -17.99 4.05
N GLU A 169 -24.18 -17.19 3.87
CA GLU A 169 -24.08 -15.85 4.46
C GLU A 169 -25.19 -14.93 3.93
N ALA A 170 -25.48 -14.94 2.63
CA ALA A 170 -26.53 -14.14 2.03
C ALA A 170 -27.94 -14.52 2.54
N LEU A 171 -28.20 -15.80 2.82
CA LEU A 171 -29.47 -16.27 3.39
C LEU A 171 -29.70 -15.83 4.85
N GLN A 172 -28.65 -15.44 5.58
CA GLN A 172 -28.76 -14.97 6.97
C GLN A 172 -29.25 -13.52 7.08
N ASP A 173 -29.65 -12.88 5.98
CA ASP A 173 -30.23 -11.54 6.02
C ASP A 173 -31.59 -11.53 6.71
N THR A 174 -31.73 -10.73 7.77
CA THR A 174 -32.94 -10.66 8.59
C THR A 174 -34.16 -10.25 7.78
N THR A 175 -34.02 -9.43 6.74
CA THR A 175 -35.17 -9.06 5.90
C THR A 175 -35.51 -10.07 4.84
N LEU A 176 -34.51 -10.76 4.26
CA LEU A 176 -34.81 -11.90 3.38
C LEU A 176 -35.46 -13.02 4.18
N ILE A 177 -35.08 -13.21 5.45
CA ILE A 177 -35.75 -14.15 6.36
C ILE A 177 -37.20 -13.72 6.62
N ILE A 178 -37.45 -12.44 6.95
CA ILE A 178 -38.83 -11.94 7.14
C ILE A 178 -39.66 -12.13 5.85
N LEU A 179 -39.12 -11.80 4.69
CA LEU A 179 -39.76 -12.04 3.39
C LEU A 179 -39.99 -13.52 3.10
N ALA A 180 -39.06 -14.40 3.47
CA ALA A 180 -39.21 -15.84 3.34
C ALA A 180 -40.33 -16.38 4.25
N VAL A 181 -40.48 -15.83 5.46
CA VAL A 181 -41.61 -16.14 6.35
C VAL A 181 -42.92 -15.66 5.73
N CYS A 182 -42.97 -14.43 5.18
CA CYS A 182 -44.16 -13.94 4.46
C CYS A 182 -44.50 -14.82 3.26
N ALA A 183 -43.50 -15.23 2.48
CA ALA A 183 -43.67 -16.11 1.33
C ALA A 183 -44.21 -17.48 1.74
N PHE A 184 -43.70 -18.03 2.86
CA PHE A 184 -44.18 -19.31 3.40
C PHE A 184 -45.63 -19.22 3.88
N VAL A 185 -46.00 -18.17 4.62
CA VAL A 185 -47.37 -17.96 5.07
C VAL A 185 -48.30 -17.73 3.88
N SER A 186 -47.89 -16.91 2.90
CA SER A 186 -48.64 -16.66 1.66
C SER A 186 -48.86 -17.95 0.86
N LEU A 187 -47.84 -18.80 0.75
CA LEU A 187 -47.93 -20.10 0.08
C LEU A 187 -48.92 -21.04 0.79
N VAL A 188 -48.86 -21.12 2.12
CA VAL A 188 -49.74 -22.00 2.91
C VAL A 188 -51.19 -21.53 2.84
N VAL A 189 -51.44 -20.24 3.05
CA VAL A 189 -52.80 -19.66 3.01
C VAL A 189 -53.37 -19.72 1.60
N GLY A 190 -52.58 -19.38 0.57
CA GLY A 190 -53.00 -19.41 -0.82
C GLY A 190 -53.36 -20.83 -1.30
N ILE A 191 -52.55 -21.84 -0.98
CA ILE A 191 -52.87 -23.24 -1.30
C ILE A 191 -54.13 -23.70 -0.55
N ALA A 192 -54.32 -23.29 0.71
CA ALA A 192 -55.48 -23.68 1.50
C ALA A 192 -56.79 -23.06 1.00
N MET A 193 -56.75 -21.84 0.44
CA MET A 193 -57.92 -21.09 -0.03
C MET A 193 -58.28 -21.41 -1.48
N GLU A 194 -57.30 -21.34 -2.39
CA GLU A 194 -57.54 -21.39 -3.84
C GLU A 194 -57.13 -22.73 -4.48
N GLY A 195 -56.49 -23.62 -3.71
CA GLY A 195 -56.02 -24.92 -4.17
C GLY A 195 -54.76 -24.85 -5.04
N TRP A 196 -54.14 -26.03 -5.26
CA TRP A 196 -52.98 -26.16 -6.14
C TRP A 196 -53.43 -26.29 -7.60
N PRO A 197 -52.82 -25.58 -8.58
CA PRO A 197 -51.62 -24.74 -8.49
C PRO A 197 -51.88 -23.23 -8.36
N LYS A 198 -53.12 -22.75 -8.52
CA LYS A 198 -53.42 -21.32 -8.64
C LYS A 198 -53.05 -20.49 -7.40
N GLY A 199 -53.37 -20.99 -6.21
CA GLY A 199 -53.06 -20.30 -4.95
C GLY A 199 -51.57 -20.35 -4.55
N ALA A 200 -50.72 -21.07 -5.29
CA ALA A 200 -49.30 -21.17 -4.99
C ALA A 200 -48.45 -20.11 -5.72
N HIS A 201 -48.99 -19.42 -6.73
CA HIS A 201 -48.21 -18.56 -7.62
C HIS A 201 -47.56 -17.37 -6.90
N ASP A 202 -48.29 -16.68 -6.01
CA ASP A 202 -47.78 -15.51 -5.30
C ASP A 202 -46.65 -15.88 -4.32
N GLY A 203 -46.85 -16.92 -3.50
CA GLY A 203 -45.83 -17.41 -2.58
C GLY A 203 -44.60 -17.97 -3.29
N LEU A 204 -44.79 -18.75 -4.36
CA LEU A 204 -43.69 -19.33 -5.15
C LEU A 204 -42.88 -18.25 -5.88
N GLY A 205 -43.53 -17.19 -6.37
CA GLY A 205 -42.88 -16.04 -6.99
C GLY A 205 -41.94 -15.29 -6.04
N ILE A 206 -42.36 -15.07 -4.78
CA ILE A 206 -41.50 -14.46 -3.76
C ILE A 206 -40.31 -15.37 -3.44
N VAL A 207 -40.51 -16.68 -3.28
CA VAL A 207 -39.41 -17.64 -3.03
C VAL A 207 -38.39 -17.63 -4.19
N ALA A 208 -38.87 -17.68 -5.44
CA ALA A 208 -38.00 -17.65 -6.62
C ALA A 208 -37.18 -16.34 -6.69
N SER A 209 -37.80 -15.21 -6.33
CA SER A 209 -37.14 -13.90 -6.28
C SER A 209 -36.06 -13.85 -5.21
N ILE A 210 -36.32 -14.36 -4.01
CA ILE A 210 -35.32 -14.43 -2.93
C ILE A 210 -34.13 -15.28 -3.37
N LEU A 211 -34.36 -16.45 -3.96
CA LEU A 211 -33.28 -17.33 -4.44
C LEU A 211 -32.43 -16.65 -5.52
N LEU A 212 -33.06 -15.95 -6.46
CA LEU A 212 -32.35 -15.20 -7.50
C LEU A 212 -31.47 -14.10 -6.90
N VAL A 213 -32.02 -13.30 -5.98
CA VAL A 213 -31.29 -12.23 -5.29
C VAL A 213 -30.10 -12.81 -4.50
N VAL A 214 -30.30 -13.90 -3.77
CA VAL A 214 -29.24 -14.57 -3.00
C VAL A 214 -28.13 -15.06 -3.93
N PHE A 215 -28.46 -15.67 -5.06
CA PHE A 215 -27.47 -16.21 -5.99
C PHE A 215 -26.66 -15.10 -6.69
N VAL A 216 -27.34 -14.04 -7.15
CA VAL A 216 -26.67 -12.87 -7.77
C VAL A 216 -25.75 -12.19 -6.76
N THR A 217 -26.23 -11.97 -5.54
CA THR A 217 -25.45 -11.40 -4.45
C THR A 217 -24.22 -12.27 -4.12
N ALA A 218 -24.40 -13.57 -3.95
CA ALA A 218 -23.30 -14.49 -3.67
C ALA A 218 -22.27 -14.56 -4.80
N ALA A 219 -22.72 -14.54 -6.07
CA ALA A 219 -21.84 -14.54 -7.23
C ALA A 219 -20.99 -13.26 -7.33
N SER A 220 -21.60 -12.11 -7.04
CA SER A 220 -20.90 -10.82 -6.96
C SER A 220 -19.84 -10.82 -5.85
N ASP A 221 -20.23 -11.22 -4.64
CA ASP A 221 -19.35 -11.31 -3.48
C ASP A 221 -18.19 -12.30 -3.69
N TYR A 222 -18.47 -13.44 -4.32
CA TYR A 222 -17.44 -14.43 -4.66
C TYR A 222 -16.42 -13.88 -5.67
N ARG A 223 -16.89 -13.21 -6.75
CA ARG A 223 -16.01 -12.56 -7.73
C ARG A 223 -15.14 -11.49 -7.07
N GLN A 224 -15.68 -10.73 -6.14
CA GLN A 224 -14.93 -9.75 -5.36
C GLN A 224 -13.82 -10.43 -4.53
N SER A 225 -14.13 -11.53 -3.83
CA SER A 225 -13.13 -12.26 -3.03
C SER A 225 -11.95 -12.78 -3.86
N LEU A 226 -12.20 -13.22 -5.10
CA LEU A 226 -11.15 -13.65 -6.04
C LEU A 226 -10.22 -12.50 -6.43
N GLN A 227 -10.75 -11.29 -6.63
CA GLN A 227 -9.93 -10.11 -6.95
C GLN A 227 -9.00 -9.74 -5.80
N PHE A 228 -9.47 -9.82 -4.54
CA PHE A 228 -8.61 -9.62 -3.37
C PHE A 228 -7.51 -10.68 -3.27
N LYS A 229 -7.84 -11.94 -3.55
CA LYS A 229 -6.86 -13.03 -3.54
C LYS A 229 -5.73 -12.82 -4.55
N ASP A 230 -6.06 -12.36 -5.76
CA ASP A 230 -5.05 -12.09 -6.79
C ASP A 230 -4.14 -10.92 -6.39
N LEU A 231 -4.69 -9.89 -5.73
CA LEU A 231 -3.90 -8.78 -5.18
C LEU A 231 -2.98 -9.24 -4.05
N ASP A 232 -3.45 -10.10 -3.15
CA ASP A 232 -2.64 -10.61 -2.04
C ASP A 232 -1.49 -11.52 -2.51
N LYS A 233 -1.65 -12.25 -3.62
CA LYS A 233 -0.54 -12.99 -4.25
C LYS A 233 0.57 -12.07 -4.76
N GLU A 234 0.21 -10.90 -5.27
CA GLU A 234 1.18 -9.93 -5.80
C GLU A 234 1.89 -9.18 -4.67
N LYS A 235 1.21 -8.87 -3.56
CA LYS A 235 1.82 -8.30 -2.34
C LYS A 235 2.98 -9.14 -1.78
N LYS A 236 3.00 -10.43 -2.09
CA LYS A 236 3.90 -11.44 -1.51
C LYS A 236 5.26 -11.58 -2.23
N LYS A 237 5.54 -10.84 -3.31
CA LYS A 237 6.80 -10.95 -4.07
C LYS A 237 7.98 -10.24 -3.36
N ILE A 238 8.49 -10.84 -2.30
CA ILE A 238 9.71 -10.39 -1.61
C ILE A 238 10.92 -11.15 -2.17
N GLN A 239 12.01 -10.43 -2.47
CA GLN A 239 13.27 -11.00 -2.95
C GLN A 239 14.36 -10.87 -1.90
N VAL A 240 15.17 -11.92 -1.75
CA VAL A 240 16.29 -12.03 -0.82
C VAL A 240 17.56 -12.32 -1.62
N GLN A 241 18.70 -11.77 -1.17
CA GLN A 241 19.99 -12.05 -1.80
C GLN A 241 20.65 -13.28 -1.16
N VAL A 242 20.94 -14.28 -1.98
CA VAL A 242 21.53 -15.55 -1.54
C VAL A 242 22.75 -15.90 -2.38
N THR A 243 23.67 -16.68 -1.81
CA THR A 243 24.73 -17.35 -2.59
C THR A 243 24.32 -18.79 -2.86
N ARG A 244 24.32 -19.18 -4.14
CA ARG A 244 24.19 -20.58 -4.61
C ARG A 244 25.18 -20.82 -5.75
N ASN A 245 25.80 -21.99 -5.83
CA ASN A 245 26.88 -22.34 -6.78
C ASN A 245 28.05 -21.32 -6.84
N GLY A 246 28.38 -20.63 -5.75
CA GLY A 246 29.44 -19.60 -5.74
C GLY A 246 29.01 -18.24 -6.28
N PHE A 247 27.80 -18.10 -6.80
CA PHE A 247 27.28 -16.84 -7.34
C PHE A 247 26.25 -16.22 -6.40
N ARG A 248 26.30 -14.89 -6.26
CA ARG A 248 25.27 -14.13 -5.55
C ARG A 248 24.10 -13.86 -6.49
N GLN A 249 22.90 -14.28 -6.10
CA GLN A 249 21.68 -14.14 -6.88
C GLN A 249 20.49 -13.71 -6.02
N ARG A 250 19.46 -13.15 -6.65
CA ARG A 250 18.19 -12.81 -5.98
C ARG A 250 17.22 -13.97 -6.10
N LEU A 251 16.61 -14.37 -4.99
CA LEU A 251 15.66 -15.47 -4.89
C LEU A 251 14.39 -14.99 -4.19
N SER A 252 13.23 -15.59 -4.47
CA SER A 252 12.03 -15.33 -3.67
C SER A 252 12.23 -15.78 -2.23
N ILE A 253 11.69 -15.02 -1.26
CA ILE A 253 11.68 -15.42 0.15
C ILE A 253 11.05 -16.81 0.37
N TYR A 254 10.11 -17.22 -0.47
CA TYR A 254 9.41 -18.51 -0.35
C TYR A 254 10.23 -19.71 -0.82
N ASP A 255 11.27 -19.48 -1.63
CA ASP A 255 12.14 -20.51 -2.16
C ASP A 255 13.42 -20.71 -1.32
N LEU A 256 13.51 -19.99 -0.19
CA LEU A 256 14.57 -20.06 0.79
C LEU A 256 14.51 -21.40 1.53
N LEU A 257 15.66 -22.05 1.70
CA LEU A 257 15.75 -23.37 2.34
C LEU A 257 16.86 -23.36 3.41
N PRO A 258 16.79 -24.23 4.43
CA PRO A 258 17.89 -24.43 5.37
C PRO A 258 19.19 -24.72 4.63
N GLY A 259 20.30 -24.16 5.08
CA GLY A 259 21.58 -24.24 4.40
C GLY A 259 21.82 -23.17 3.33
N ASP A 260 20.83 -22.36 2.93
CA ASP A 260 21.12 -21.19 2.10
C ASP A 260 22.03 -20.20 2.82
N VAL A 261 22.91 -19.53 2.07
CA VAL A 261 23.75 -18.44 2.56
C VAL A 261 23.12 -17.12 2.14
N VAL A 262 22.46 -16.45 3.09
CA VAL A 262 21.77 -15.17 2.89
C VAL A 262 22.71 -14.02 3.19
N HIS A 263 22.65 -12.95 2.39
CA HIS A 263 23.35 -11.70 2.66
C HIS A 263 22.37 -10.69 3.22
N LEU A 264 22.70 -10.14 4.39
CA LEU A 264 21.91 -9.13 5.07
C LEU A 264 22.70 -7.84 5.17
N ALA A 265 22.05 -6.73 4.83
CA ALA A 265 22.57 -5.37 4.98
C ALA A 265 21.64 -4.54 5.88
N ILE A 266 22.07 -3.33 6.19
CA ILE A 266 21.30 -2.36 6.98
C ILE A 266 19.89 -2.18 6.39
N GLY A 267 18.88 -2.36 7.23
CA GLY A 267 17.46 -2.22 6.86
C GLY A 267 16.79 -3.48 6.31
N ASP A 268 17.54 -4.55 6.07
CA ASP A 268 16.96 -5.84 5.67
C ASP A 268 16.23 -6.49 6.86
N GLN A 269 15.12 -7.16 6.55
CA GLN A 269 14.45 -8.06 7.49
C GLN A 269 15.08 -9.45 7.38
N VAL A 270 15.35 -10.08 8.51
CA VAL A 270 15.88 -11.44 8.55
C VAL A 270 14.79 -12.41 8.02
N PRO A 271 15.02 -13.11 6.89
CA PRO A 271 13.97 -13.83 6.16
C PRO A 271 13.58 -15.19 6.77
N ALA A 272 14.45 -15.75 7.60
CA ALA A 272 14.34 -17.08 8.20
C ALA A 272 15.29 -17.16 9.41
N ASP A 273 15.08 -18.09 10.34
CA ASP A 273 15.98 -18.23 11.49
C ASP A 273 17.33 -18.80 11.02
N GLY A 274 18.42 -18.26 11.54
CA GLY A 274 19.75 -18.56 11.02
C GLY A 274 20.89 -18.28 11.96
N LEU A 275 22.10 -18.57 11.47
CA LEU A 275 23.36 -18.40 12.19
C LEU A 275 24.30 -17.46 11.44
N PHE A 276 24.98 -16.59 12.17
CA PHE A 276 25.98 -15.66 11.65
C PHE A 276 27.22 -16.41 11.14
N ILE A 277 27.62 -16.14 9.91
CA ILE A 277 28.85 -16.71 9.31
C ILE A 277 29.99 -15.69 9.39
N SER A 278 29.77 -14.48 8.86
CA SER A 278 30.78 -13.44 8.73
C SER A 278 30.12 -12.10 8.49
N GLY A 279 30.68 -11.00 8.99
CA GLY A 279 30.08 -9.68 8.84
C GLY A 279 30.84 -8.58 9.57
N PHE A 280 30.36 -7.36 9.46
CA PHE A 280 30.95 -6.17 10.09
C PHE A 280 29.92 -5.49 10.99
N SER A 281 30.23 -5.42 12.30
CA SER A 281 29.48 -4.69 13.33
C SER A 281 27.96 -4.83 13.22
N LEU A 282 27.47 -6.07 13.20
CA LEU A 282 26.04 -6.34 13.00
C LEU A 282 25.24 -6.02 14.27
N LEU A 283 24.30 -5.10 14.15
CA LEU A 283 23.31 -4.76 15.18
C LEU A 283 21.91 -5.12 14.67
N ILE A 284 21.21 -5.95 15.42
CA ILE A 284 19.85 -6.41 15.09
C ILE A 284 18.87 -5.82 16.09
N ASN A 285 17.78 -5.27 15.58
CA ASN A 285 16.64 -4.85 16.37
C ASN A 285 15.65 -6.03 16.50
N GLU A 286 15.50 -6.54 17.72
CA GLU A 286 14.61 -7.66 18.05
C GLU A 286 13.25 -7.23 18.59
N SER A 287 12.93 -5.93 18.61
CA SER A 287 11.69 -5.39 19.20
C SER A 287 10.41 -6.02 18.67
N SER A 288 10.38 -6.44 17.40
CA SER A 288 9.24 -7.13 16.80
C SER A 288 8.93 -8.49 17.45
N LEU A 289 9.96 -9.15 18.02
CA LEU A 289 9.87 -10.48 18.63
C LEU A 289 9.95 -10.46 20.15
N THR A 290 10.75 -9.57 20.76
CA THR A 290 10.97 -9.54 22.22
C THR A 290 10.28 -8.37 22.91
N GLY A 291 9.89 -7.33 22.15
CA GLY A 291 9.38 -6.07 22.67
C GLY A 291 10.45 -5.12 23.22
N GLU A 292 11.72 -5.53 23.28
CA GLU A 292 12.84 -4.69 23.74
C GLU A 292 13.36 -3.83 22.60
N SER A 293 13.53 -2.53 22.85
CA SER A 293 13.96 -1.56 21.84
C SER A 293 15.48 -1.46 21.67
N GLU A 294 16.26 -2.05 22.58
CA GLU A 294 17.72 -2.01 22.50
C GLU A 294 18.24 -3.00 21.45
N PRO A 295 19.09 -2.57 20.50
CA PRO A 295 19.67 -3.47 19.52
C PRO A 295 20.63 -4.47 20.15
N VAL A 296 20.59 -5.69 19.63
CA VAL A 296 21.48 -6.79 20.01
C VAL A 296 22.64 -6.87 19.05
N ALA A 297 23.87 -6.91 19.57
CA ALA A 297 25.06 -7.15 18.79
C ALA A 297 25.20 -8.65 18.47
N VAL A 298 25.34 -8.95 17.18
CA VAL A 298 25.50 -10.31 16.66
C VAL A 298 26.92 -10.45 16.10
N ASN A 299 27.61 -11.50 16.53
CA ASN A 299 29.00 -11.77 16.18
C ASN A 299 29.27 -13.28 16.25
N ALA A 300 30.54 -13.70 16.17
CA ALA A 300 30.89 -15.11 16.24
C ALA A 300 30.56 -15.77 17.59
N ASP A 301 30.56 -15.01 18.69
CA ASP A 301 30.26 -15.51 20.05
C ASP A 301 28.75 -15.58 20.31
N ASN A 302 27.97 -14.67 19.71
CA ASN A 302 26.52 -14.65 19.72
C ASN A 302 25.99 -14.69 18.27
N PRO A 303 25.96 -15.87 17.62
CA PRO A 303 25.70 -15.97 16.19
C PRO A 303 24.22 -16.12 15.82
N PHE A 304 23.28 -15.88 16.71
CA PHE A 304 21.86 -16.17 16.44
C PHE A 304 21.18 -15.03 15.69
N LEU A 305 20.43 -15.37 14.64
CA LEU A 305 19.55 -14.44 13.93
C LEU A 305 18.14 -15.04 13.87
N LEU A 306 17.15 -14.28 14.32
CA LEU A 306 15.75 -14.70 14.30
C LEU A 306 15.00 -14.05 13.12
N SER A 307 14.17 -14.84 12.44
CA SER A 307 13.26 -14.40 11.39
C SER A 307 12.36 -13.27 11.90
N GLY A 308 12.08 -12.29 11.05
CA GLY A 308 11.25 -11.14 11.41
C GLY A 308 11.97 -10.01 12.14
N THR A 309 13.16 -10.25 12.70
CA THR A 309 14.04 -9.18 13.24
C THR A 309 14.62 -8.34 12.11
N LYS A 310 15.13 -7.15 12.47
CA LYS A 310 15.56 -6.13 11.50
C LYS A 310 17.01 -5.76 11.70
N VAL A 311 17.79 -5.71 10.62
CA VAL A 311 19.18 -5.24 10.70
C VAL A 311 19.17 -3.72 10.87
N GLN A 312 19.64 -3.25 12.04
CA GLN A 312 19.69 -1.83 12.35
C GLN A 312 21.00 -1.19 11.87
N ASP A 313 22.12 -1.91 11.98
CA ASP A 313 23.43 -1.46 11.51
C ASP A 313 24.32 -2.66 11.15
N GLY A 314 25.34 -2.42 10.31
CA GLY A 314 26.27 -3.43 9.84
C GLY A 314 25.77 -4.29 8.67
N SER A 315 26.53 -5.33 8.36
CA SER A 315 26.18 -6.29 7.30
C SER A 315 26.73 -7.68 7.64
N CYS A 316 26.08 -8.73 7.17
CA CYS A 316 26.54 -10.10 7.39
C CYS A 316 26.12 -11.10 6.32
N LYS A 317 26.77 -12.26 6.36
CA LYS A 317 26.33 -13.51 5.75
C LYS A 317 25.74 -14.39 6.84
N MET A 318 24.55 -14.91 6.58
CA MET A 318 23.78 -15.76 7.48
C MET A 318 23.57 -17.14 6.84
N LEU A 319 23.76 -18.21 7.60
CA LEU A 319 23.37 -19.57 7.25
C LEU A 319 21.92 -19.80 7.71
N VAL A 320 21.02 -20.12 6.79
CA VAL A 320 19.62 -20.44 7.13
C VAL A 320 19.55 -21.78 7.87
N THR A 321 18.77 -21.86 8.95
CA THR A 321 18.62 -23.08 9.74
C THR A 321 17.20 -23.63 9.73
N THR A 322 16.19 -22.79 9.95
CA THR A 322 14.78 -23.18 9.87
C THR A 322 13.99 -22.17 9.04
N VAL A 323 12.90 -22.66 8.43
CA VAL A 323 12.08 -21.88 7.50
C VAL A 323 10.58 -22.10 7.76
N GLY A 324 9.76 -21.16 7.32
CA GLY A 324 8.30 -21.25 7.34
C GLY A 324 7.73 -21.31 8.76
N MET A 325 6.80 -22.24 9.01
CA MET A 325 6.13 -22.40 10.30
C MET A 325 7.05 -22.86 11.45
N ARG A 326 8.26 -23.33 11.12
CA ARG A 326 9.26 -23.76 12.12
C ARG A 326 10.05 -22.60 12.71
N THR A 327 10.00 -21.41 12.11
CA THR A 327 10.67 -20.22 12.66
C THR A 327 9.89 -19.63 13.82
N GLN A 328 10.56 -18.86 14.67
CA GLN A 328 9.89 -18.11 15.75
C GLN A 328 8.83 -17.15 15.20
N TRP A 329 9.18 -16.46 14.12
CA TRP A 329 8.24 -15.57 13.43
C TRP A 329 7.06 -16.31 12.82
N GLY A 330 7.25 -17.50 12.26
CA GLY A 330 6.18 -18.32 11.71
C GLY A 330 5.18 -18.76 12.77
N LYS A 331 5.66 -19.20 13.95
CA LYS A 331 4.83 -19.51 15.11
C LYS A 331 4.02 -18.30 15.59
N LEU A 332 4.64 -17.12 15.62
CA LEU A 332 3.97 -15.86 15.98
C LEU A 332 2.91 -15.45 14.93
N MET A 333 3.26 -15.51 13.65
CA MET A 333 2.42 -15.08 12.53
C MET A 333 1.20 -15.98 12.31
N ALA A 334 1.29 -17.27 12.65
CA ALA A 334 0.15 -18.18 12.68
C ALA A 334 -0.96 -17.68 13.62
N THR A 335 -0.58 -17.00 14.70
CA THR A 335 -1.51 -16.45 15.69
C THR A 335 -2.03 -15.08 15.25
N LEU A 336 -1.19 -14.26 14.61
CA LEU A 336 -1.52 -12.88 14.21
C LEU A 336 -2.35 -12.79 12.92
N SER A 337 -2.25 -13.79 12.03
CA SER A 337 -2.96 -13.78 10.74
C SER A 337 -4.49 -13.86 10.86
N GLU A 338 -5.04 -14.00 12.07
CA GLU A 338 -6.50 -13.98 12.33
C GLU A 338 -7.09 -12.56 12.55
N GLY A 339 -6.25 -11.51 12.56
CA GLY A 339 -6.64 -10.15 12.96
C GLY A 339 -7.51 -9.36 11.97
N GLY A 340 -7.43 -9.61 10.66
CA GLY A 340 -8.15 -8.86 9.61
C GLY A 340 -7.75 -7.38 9.47
N ASP A 341 -8.21 -6.71 8.40
CA ASP A 341 -7.97 -5.28 8.17
C ASP A 341 -9.03 -4.40 8.89
N ASP A 342 -8.66 -3.18 9.25
CA ASP A 342 -9.58 -2.20 9.84
C ASP A 342 -10.49 -1.55 8.77
N GLU A 343 -11.66 -1.04 9.20
CA GLU A 343 -12.64 -0.38 8.33
C GLU A 343 -12.12 0.96 7.78
N THR A 344 -12.43 1.28 6.52
CA THR A 344 -12.02 2.56 5.94
C THR A 344 -12.93 3.72 6.41
N PRO A 345 -12.42 4.96 6.51
CA PRO A 345 -13.23 6.11 6.94
C PRO A 345 -14.49 6.33 6.09
N LEU A 346 -14.40 6.12 4.77
CA LEU A 346 -15.56 6.24 3.87
C LEU A 346 -16.58 5.13 4.10
N GLN A 347 -16.13 3.91 4.36
CA GLN A 347 -17.01 2.80 4.74
C GLN A 347 -17.78 3.14 6.01
N VAL A 348 -17.13 3.74 7.02
CA VAL A 348 -17.76 4.22 8.25
C VAL A 348 -18.80 5.32 7.99
N LYS A 349 -18.45 6.34 7.19
CA LYS A 349 -19.36 7.45 6.85
C LYS A 349 -20.60 6.95 6.09
N LEU A 350 -20.42 6.07 5.10
CA LEU A 350 -21.52 5.49 4.33
C LEU A 350 -22.39 4.57 5.16
N ASN A 351 -21.80 3.84 6.11
CA ASN A 351 -22.56 3.02 7.05
C ASN A 351 -23.46 3.87 7.95
N GLY A 352 -23.00 5.06 8.35
CA GLY A 352 -23.82 6.07 9.03
C GLY A 352 -24.97 6.58 8.15
N VAL A 353 -24.69 6.93 6.89
CA VAL A 353 -25.72 7.36 5.92
C VAL A 353 -26.79 6.28 5.72
N ALA A 354 -26.38 5.03 5.49
CA ALA A 354 -27.30 3.91 5.33
C ALA A 354 -28.20 3.69 6.56
N THR A 355 -27.67 3.93 7.77
CA THR A 355 -28.44 3.80 9.02
C THR A 355 -29.54 4.86 9.12
N ILE A 356 -29.22 6.12 8.79
CA ILE A 356 -30.20 7.22 8.78
C ILE A 356 -31.32 6.95 7.77
N ILE A 357 -30.96 6.50 6.57
CA ILE A 357 -31.94 6.18 5.52
C ILE A 357 -32.79 4.98 5.95
N GLY A 358 -32.20 3.96 6.56
CA GLY A 358 -32.94 2.83 7.11
C GLY A 358 -33.97 3.24 8.16
N GLN A 359 -33.64 4.20 9.03
CA GLN A 359 -34.60 4.75 10.00
C GLN A 359 -35.75 5.51 9.33
N ILE A 360 -35.43 6.33 8.31
CA ILE A 360 -36.45 7.04 7.51
C ILE A 360 -37.35 6.03 6.78
N GLY A 361 -36.76 5.00 6.16
CA GLY A 361 -37.47 3.93 5.48
C GLY A 361 -38.39 3.15 6.40
N LEU A 362 -37.92 2.78 7.60
CA LEU A 362 -38.74 2.13 8.62
C LEU A 362 -39.92 3.00 9.05
N PHE A 363 -39.71 4.31 9.23
CA PHE A 363 -40.78 5.25 9.54
C PHE A 363 -41.85 5.27 8.44
N PHE A 364 -41.46 5.41 7.17
CA PHE A 364 -42.41 5.37 6.05
C PHE A 364 -43.11 4.01 5.89
N ALA A 365 -42.40 2.90 6.12
CA ALA A 365 -42.97 1.56 6.07
C ALA A 365 -44.08 1.37 7.13
N VAL A 366 -43.82 1.80 8.37
CA VAL A 366 -44.82 1.72 9.46
C VAL A 366 -46.03 2.59 9.15
N ILE A 367 -45.84 3.82 8.67
CA ILE A 367 -46.96 4.69 8.30
C ILE A 367 -47.76 4.09 7.15
N THR A 368 -47.09 3.60 6.10
CA THR A 368 -47.75 2.97 4.95
C THR A 368 -48.59 1.77 5.39
N PHE A 369 -48.04 0.91 6.27
CA PHE A 369 -48.78 -0.21 6.83
C PHE A 369 -50.02 0.22 7.62
N ILE A 370 -49.91 1.28 8.43
CA ILE A 370 -51.04 1.82 9.20
C ILE A 370 -52.12 2.35 8.26
N VAL A 371 -51.75 3.13 7.23
CA VAL A 371 -52.68 3.72 6.27
C VAL A 371 -53.44 2.64 5.50
N LEU A 372 -52.74 1.64 4.97
CA LEU A 372 -53.35 0.52 4.24
C LEU A 372 -54.24 -0.32 5.15
N SER A 373 -53.77 -0.64 6.36
CA SER A 373 -54.56 -1.39 7.35
C SER A 373 -55.81 -0.63 7.78
N GLN A 374 -55.73 0.69 7.95
CA GLN A 374 -56.88 1.53 8.33
C GLN A 374 -58.01 1.45 7.28
N GLY A 375 -57.68 1.34 5.99
CA GLY A 375 -58.68 1.12 4.94
C GLY A 375 -59.49 -0.17 5.17
N LEU A 376 -58.80 -1.27 5.49
CA LEU A 376 -59.40 -2.56 5.79
C LEU A 376 -60.23 -2.53 7.08
N PHE A 377 -59.72 -1.89 8.14
CA PHE A 377 -60.44 -1.71 9.40
C PHE A 377 -61.67 -0.79 9.26
N SER A 378 -61.62 0.26 8.44
CA SER A 378 -62.75 1.16 8.20
C SER A 378 -63.87 0.46 7.44
N LYS A 379 -63.53 -0.40 6.48
CA LYS A 379 -64.51 -1.24 5.75
C LYS A 379 -65.25 -2.17 6.72
N LYS A 380 -64.51 -2.86 7.58
CA LYS A 380 -65.03 -3.70 8.68
C LYS A 380 -65.92 -2.95 9.66
N TYR A 381 -65.51 -1.74 10.03
CA TYR A 381 -66.28 -0.89 10.93
C TYR A 381 -67.64 -0.49 10.32
N HIS A 382 -67.67 -0.19 9.02
CA HIS A 382 -68.93 0.09 8.31
C HIS A 382 -69.80 -1.15 8.07
N GLU A 383 -69.20 -2.34 7.92
CA GLU A 383 -69.93 -3.61 7.75
C GLU A 383 -70.40 -4.23 9.08
N GLY A 384 -69.98 -3.69 10.24
CA GLY A 384 -70.42 -4.13 11.58
C GLY A 384 -69.86 -5.48 12.05
N LEU A 385 -68.91 -6.07 11.33
CA LEU A 385 -68.33 -7.41 11.56
C LEU A 385 -66.87 -7.34 12.02
N LEU A 386 -66.61 -6.73 13.19
CA LEU A 386 -65.25 -6.55 13.73
C LEU A 386 -64.56 -7.87 14.17
N LEU A 387 -65.32 -8.95 14.43
CA LEU A 387 -64.82 -10.19 15.05
C LEU A 387 -64.69 -11.38 14.09
N SER A 388 -65.27 -11.34 12.89
CA SER A 388 -65.19 -12.45 11.93
C SER A 388 -64.16 -12.15 10.85
N TRP A 389 -62.99 -12.77 10.90
CA TRP A 389 -61.94 -12.61 9.90
C TRP A 389 -62.02 -13.73 8.86
N SER A 390 -62.03 -13.37 7.57
CA SER A 390 -61.93 -14.33 6.47
C SER A 390 -60.46 -14.57 6.09
N GLY A 391 -60.20 -15.64 5.35
CA GLY A 391 -58.85 -15.92 4.85
C GLY A 391 -58.35 -14.92 3.82
N ASP A 392 -59.24 -14.40 2.99
CA ASP A 392 -58.92 -13.38 1.98
C ASP A 392 -58.43 -12.08 2.64
N GLU A 393 -59.03 -11.70 3.77
CA GLU A 393 -58.60 -10.54 4.55
C GLU A 393 -57.25 -10.76 5.25
N ALA A 394 -56.95 -12.00 5.64
CA ALA A 394 -55.65 -12.36 6.19
C ALA A 394 -54.56 -12.32 5.10
N LEU A 395 -54.90 -12.69 3.85
CA LEU A 395 -54.02 -12.57 2.69
C LEU A 395 -53.77 -11.09 2.34
N GLU A 396 -54.81 -10.25 2.35
CA GLU A 396 -54.72 -8.80 2.10
C GLU A 396 -53.89 -8.08 3.17
N LEU A 397 -54.06 -8.43 4.45
CA LEU A 397 -53.22 -7.90 5.54
C LEU A 397 -51.76 -8.36 5.41
N LEU A 398 -51.53 -9.60 4.98
CA LEU A 398 -50.20 -10.13 4.71
C LEU A 398 -49.55 -9.42 3.51
N GLU A 399 -50.32 -9.06 2.49
CA GLU A 399 -49.85 -8.26 1.35
C GLU A 399 -49.46 -6.85 1.79
N HIS A 400 -50.29 -6.17 2.61
CA HIS A 400 -49.93 -4.90 3.22
C HIS A 400 -48.63 -4.97 4.04
N PHE A 401 -48.47 -6.05 4.81
CA PHE A 401 -47.25 -6.30 5.58
C PHE A 401 -46.04 -6.55 4.67
N ALA A 402 -46.20 -7.33 3.59
CA ALA A 402 -45.15 -7.59 2.61
C ALA A 402 -44.72 -6.30 1.86
N ILE A 403 -45.66 -5.42 1.53
CA ILE A 403 -45.37 -4.09 0.95
C ILE A 403 -44.55 -3.26 1.94
N ALA A 404 -44.94 -3.21 3.22
CA ALA A 404 -44.19 -2.48 4.25
C ALA A 404 -42.77 -3.02 4.43
N VAL A 405 -42.59 -4.35 4.48
CA VAL A 405 -41.26 -4.98 4.53
C VAL A 405 -40.43 -4.66 3.28
N THR A 406 -41.05 -4.66 2.09
CA THR A 406 -40.38 -4.32 0.84
C THR A 406 -39.91 -2.86 0.84
N ILE A 407 -40.73 -1.93 1.36
CA ILE A 407 -40.34 -0.53 1.53
C ILE A 407 -39.06 -0.41 2.38
N VAL A 408 -38.93 -1.19 3.46
CA VAL A 408 -37.70 -1.24 4.26
C VAL A 408 -36.53 -1.79 3.46
N VAL A 409 -36.74 -2.81 2.62
CA VAL A 409 -35.68 -3.39 1.78
C VAL A 409 -35.17 -2.39 0.74
N VAL A 410 -36.05 -1.68 0.06
CA VAL A 410 -35.66 -0.67 -0.94
C VAL A 410 -35.04 0.56 -0.27
N ALA A 411 -35.52 0.94 0.91
CA ALA A 411 -35.00 2.11 1.61
C ALA A 411 -33.54 1.91 2.05
N VAL A 412 -33.17 0.72 2.55
CA VAL A 412 -31.83 0.44 3.04
C VAL A 412 -30.92 0.10 1.85
N PRO A 413 -29.95 0.97 1.48
CA PRO A 413 -29.10 0.70 0.34
C PRO A 413 -27.98 -0.27 0.75
N GLU A 414 -28.16 -1.54 0.40
CA GLU A 414 -27.21 -2.61 0.72
C GLU A 414 -25.96 -2.54 -0.17
N GLY A 415 -26.09 -1.92 -1.35
CA GLY A 415 -25.00 -1.66 -2.28
C GLY A 415 -23.97 -0.62 -1.82
N LEU A 416 -24.27 0.24 -0.84
CA LEU A 416 -23.34 1.32 -0.41
C LEU A 416 -21.98 0.80 0.08
N PRO A 417 -21.90 -0.14 1.05
CA PRO A 417 -20.61 -0.65 1.52
C PRO A 417 -19.90 -1.46 0.44
N LEU A 418 -20.66 -2.22 -0.36
CA LEU A 418 -20.14 -3.04 -1.45
C LEU A 418 -19.47 -2.19 -2.54
N ALA A 419 -20.07 -1.05 -2.88
CA ALA A 419 -19.54 -0.14 -3.89
C ALA A 419 -18.17 0.43 -3.51
N VAL A 420 -17.94 0.72 -2.23
CA VAL A 420 -16.63 1.17 -1.73
C VAL A 420 -15.59 0.08 -1.96
N THR A 421 -15.87 -1.13 -1.47
CA THR A 421 -14.93 -2.25 -1.54
C THR A 421 -14.64 -2.63 -3.00
N LEU A 422 -15.63 -2.56 -3.89
CA LEU A 422 -15.47 -2.82 -5.32
C LEU A 422 -14.66 -1.72 -6.03
N SER A 423 -14.96 -0.44 -5.77
CA SER A 423 -14.21 0.70 -6.31
C SER A 423 -12.74 0.61 -5.91
N LEU A 424 -12.49 0.31 -4.64
CA LEU A 424 -11.17 0.20 -4.07
C LEU A 424 -10.40 -0.99 -4.64
N ALA A 425 -11.03 -2.17 -4.73
CA ALA A 425 -10.43 -3.34 -5.37
C ALA A 425 -10.02 -3.07 -6.82
N PHE A 426 -10.89 -2.39 -7.58
CA PHE A 426 -10.59 -1.99 -8.95
C PHE A 426 -9.43 -0.98 -9.02
N ALA A 427 -9.48 0.08 -8.19
CA ALA A 427 -8.44 1.10 -8.15
C ALA A 427 -7.08 0.52 -7.77
N MET A 428 -7.01 -0.36 -6.76
CA MET A 428 -5.77 -1.03 -6.37
C MET A 428 -5.18 -1.87 -7.50
N LYS A 429 -6.01 -2.65 -8.20
CA LYS A 429 -5.55 -3.45 -9.35
C LYS A 429 -4.94 -2.56 -10.44
N LYS A 430 -5.50 -1.37 -10.64
CA LYS A 430 -4.97 -0.40 -11.61
C LYS A 430 -3.72 0.31 -11.09
N MET A 431 -3.70 0.78 -9.84
CA MET A 431 -2.52 1.34 -9.19
C MET A 431 -1.33 0.38 -9.22
N MET A 432 -1.56 -0.92 -9.02
CA MET A 432 -0.50 -1.93 -9.10
C MET A 432 0.11 -2.02 -10.50
N ASN A 433 -0.70 -1.91 -11.55
CA ASN A 433 -0.19 -1.83 -12.93
C ASN A 433 0.59 -0.52 -13.15
N ASP A 434 0.16 0.57 -12.50
CA ASP A 434 0.84 1.87 -12.46
C ASP A 434 1.98 1.91 -11.41
N LYS A 435 2.54 0.75 -11.04
CA LYS A 435 3.71 0.61 -10.14
C LYS A 435 3.51 1.08 -8.69
N ALA A 436 2.28 1.18 -8.21
CA ALA A 436 1.95 1.46 -6.81
C ALA A 436 1.23 0.26 -6.15
N LEU A 437 1.89 -0.37 -5.18
CA LEU A 437 1.34 -1.49 -4.43
C LEU A 437 0.68 -1.00 -3.13
N VAL A 438 -0.64 -1.09 -3.04
CA VAL A 438 -1.39 -0.73 -1.84
C VAL A 438 -1.43 -1.91 -0.87
N ARG A 439 -0.88 -1.75 0.34
CA ARG A 439 -0.92 -2.77 1.40
C ARG A 439 -2.20 -2.65 2.21
N HIS A 440 -2.53 -1.43 2.64
CA HIS A 440 -3.72 -1.13 3.43
C HIS A 440 -4.78 -0.38 2.62
N LEU A 441 -6.00 -0.91 2.63
CA LEU A 441 -7.14 -0.41 1.86
C LEU A 441 -7.47 1.07 2.16
N ALA A 442 -7.49 1.44 3.44
CA ALA A 442 -7.82 2.79 3.89
C ALA A 442 -6.86 3.86 3.34
N ALA A 443 -5.61 3.50 3.01
CA ALA A 443 -4.62 4.45 2.54
C ALA A 443 -4.92 4.99 1.14
N CYS A 444 -5.45 4.14 0.24
CA CYS A 444 -5.84 4.57 -1.10
C CYS A 444 -6.97 5.62 -1.05
N GLU A 445 -7.95 5.45 -0.16
CA GLU A 445 -9.00 6.44 0.07
C GLU A 445 -8.44 7.74 0.68
N THR A 446 -7.66 7.60 1.74
CA THR A 446 -7.15 8.74 2.53
C THR A 446 -6.18 9.60 1.70
N MET A 447 -5.41 8.99 0.79
CA MET A 447 -4.53 9.72 -0.13
C MET A 447 -5.30 10.69 -1.04
N GLY A 448 -6.57 10.40 -1.36
CA GLY A 448 -7.43 11.33 -2.10
C GLY A 448 -7.71 12.64 -1.36
N SER A 449 -7.61 12.62 -0.03
CA SER A 449 -7.84 13.78 0.86
C SER A 449 -6.55 14.42 1.39
N ALA A 450 -5.37 13.95 0.94
CA ALA A 450 -4.07 14.45 1.40
C ALA A 450 -3.92 15.96 1.15
N THR A 451 -3.55 16.71 2.20
CA THR A 451 -3.28 18.16 2.15
C THR A 451 -1.79 18.44 2.15
N THR A 452 -0.98 17.51 2.68
CA THR A 452 0.48 17.65 2.75
C THR A 452 1.19 16.34 2.46
N ILE A 453 2.35 16.44 1.80
CA ILE A 453 3.31 15.35 1.62
C ILE A 453 4.63 15.77 2.27
N CYS A 454 5.02 15.10 3.34
CA CYS A 454 6.34 15.22 3.95
C CYS A 454 7.26 14.17 3.31
N SER A 455 8.21 14.62 2.49
CA SER A 455 9.12 13.75 1.77
C SER A 455 10.51 13.74 2.34
N ASP A 456 11.07 12.56 2.53
CA ASP A 456 12.52 12.42 2.65
C ASP A 456 13.20 12.85 1.34
N LYS A 457 14.46 13.25 1.45
CA LYS A 457 15.28 13.66 0.31
C LYS A 457 15.98 12.45 -0.32
N THR A 458 16.72 11.69 0.48
CA THR A 458 17.60 10.62 -0.01
C THR A 458 16.74 9.46 -0.50
N GLY A 459 17.03 8.94 -1.69
CA GLY A 459 16.31 7.80 -2.29
C GLY A 459 14.84 8.00 -2.63
N THR A 460 14.23 9.08 -2.18
CA THR A 460 12.85 9.45 -2.54
C THR A 460 12.82 10.55 -3.60
N LEU A 461 13.34 11.75 -3.29
CA LEU A 461 13.43 12.85 -4.27
C LEU A 461 14.68 12.71 -5.15
N THR A 462 15.74 12.16 -4.58
CA THR A 462 17.00 11.87 -5.27
C THR A 462 17.14 10.38 -5.57
N THR A 463 18.06 10.03 -6.44
CA THR A 463 18.25 8.64 -6.91
C THR A 463 18.86 7.69 -5.87
N ASN A 464 19.31 8.19 -4.71
CA ASN A 464 20.20 7.48 -3.78
C ASN A 464 21.45 6.91 -4.47
N HIS A 465 21.89 7.62 -5.51
CA HIS A 465 22.95 7.17 -6.38
C HIS A 465 23.87 8.35 -6.62
N MET A 466 24.93 8.42 -5.82
CA MET A 466 25.89 9.50 -5.92
C MET A 466 26.58 9.42 -7.28
N ALA A 467 26.62 10.53 -8.00
CA ALA A 467 27.30 10.65 -9.28
C ALA A 467 28.31 11.80 -9.22
N VAL A 468 29.40 11.68 -9.98
CA VAL A 468 30.29 12.81 -10.24
C VAL A 468 29.58 13.73 -11.23
N VAL A 469 29.24 14.94 -10.78
CA VAL A 469 28.48 15.93 -11.58
C VAL A 469 29.44 16.95 -12.20
N LYS A 470 30.47 17.36 -11.45
CA LYS A 470 31.52 18.27 -11.92
C LYS A 470 32.89 17.72 -11.62
N ALA A 471 33.84 17.99 -12.49
CA ALA A 471 35.25 17.67 -12.27
C ALA A 471 36.10 18.88 -12.65
N CYS A 472 37.08 19.19 -11.81
CA CYS A 472 38.15 20.13 -12.07
C CYS A 472 39.44 19.33 -12.23
N ILE A 473 39.88 19.13 -13.47
CA ILE A 473 41.09 18.39 -13.83
C ILE A 473 41.95 19.32 -14.65
N CYS A 474 43.26 19.39 -14.36
CA CYS A 474 44.18 20.31 -15.04
C CYS A 474 43.75 21.79 -14.97
N GLY A 475 43.08 22.21 -13.89
CA GLY A 475 42.57 23.57 -13.72
C GLY A 475 41.30 23.92 -14.50
N ASN A 476 40.77 22.99 -15.32
CA ASN A 476 39.56 23.19 -16.12
C ASN A 476 38.34 22.55 -15.45
N ILE A 477 37.29 23.35 -15.27
CA ILE A 477 36.01 22.88 -14.71
C ILE A 477 35.14 22.35 -15.85
N LYS A 478 34.67 21.11 -15.71
CA LYS A 478 33.70 20.51 -16.62
C LYS A 478 32.55 19.86 -15.89
N GLU A 479 31.36 19.97 -16.48
CA GLU A 479 30.22 19.14 -16.10
C GLU A 479 30.35 17.77 -16.76
N VAL A 480 30.24 16.72 -15.95
CA VAL A 480 30.45 15.32 -16.33
C VAL A 480 29.22 14.48 -16.05
N ASN A 481 28.04 15.10 -16.15
CA ASN A 481 26.74 14.44 -16.02
C ASN A 481 26.56 13.40 -17.13
N GLY A 482 26.88 12.14 -16.83
CA GLY A 482 26.69 10.99 -17.69
C GLY A 482 27.88 10.64 -18.61
N PRO A 483 27.83 9.44 -19.23
CA PRO A 483 28.98 8.85 -19.92
C PRO A 483 29.44 9.62 -21.16
N GLN A 484 28.52 10.28 -21.88
CA GLN A 484 28.87 11.08 -23.06
C GLN A 484 29.73 12.31 -22.72
N ASN A 485 29.50 12.92 -21.56
CA ASN A 485 30.25 14.10 -21.12
C ASN A 485 31.60 13.69 -20.52
N ALA A 486 31.65 12.55 -19.82
CA ALA A 486 32.91 11.95 -19.37
C ALA A 486 33.81 11.54 -20.56
N SER A 487 33.25 10.92 -21.62
CA SER A 487 34.03 10.56 -22.81
C SER A 487 34.59 11.78 -23.54
N LYS A 488 33.82 12.89 -23.60
CA LYS A 488 34.32 14.18 -24.13
C LYS A 488 35.45 14.74 -23.28
N LEU A 489 35.35 14.66 -21.95
CA LEU A 489 36.43 15.05 -21.06
C LEU A 489 37.68 14.19 -21.30
N CYS A 490 37.53 12.87 -21.48
CA CYS A 490 38.66 11.98 -21.79
C CYS A 490 39.37 12.36 -23.10
N SER A 491 38.64 12.74 -24.15
CA SER A 491 39.24 13.13 -25.43
C SER A 491 40.02 14.45 -25.39
N GLU A 492 39.75 15.30 -24.39
CA GLU A 492 40.40 16.60 -24.25
C GLU A 492 41.55 16.61 -23.23
N LEU A 493 41.67 15.56 -22.42
CA LEU A 493 42.73 15.42 -21.43
C LEU A 493 43.96 14.71 -22.04
N PRO A 494 45.18 15.09 -21.63
CA PRO A 494 46.38 14.35 -22.01
C PRO A 494 46.33 12.89 -21.52
N GLU A 495 46.81 11.94 -22.33
CA GLU A 495 46.78 10.50 -22.01
C GLU A 495 47.43 10.15 -20.66
N ILE A 496 48.50 10.86 -20.29
CA ILE A 496 49.20 10.71 -19.01
C ILE A 496 48.29 11.04 -17.83
N VAL A 497 47.45 12.07 -17.95
CA VAL A 497 46.53 12.50 -16.88
C VAL A 497 45.42 11.48 -16.73
N VAL A 498 44.83 11.02 -17.83
CA VAL A 498 43.79 9.99 -17.83
C VAL A 498 44.32 8.70 -17.21
N LYS A 499 45.52 8.25 -17.60
CA LYS A 499 46.15 7.05 -17.02
C LYS A 499 46.36 7.19 -15.51
N THR A 500 46.89 8.32 -15.05
CA THR A 500 47.16 8.58 -13.63
C THR A 500 45.87 8.68 -12.80
N LEU A 501 44.84 9.30 -13.37
CA LEU A 501 43.52 9.42 -12.76
C LEU A 501 42.83 8.05 -12.62
N LEU A 502 42.82 7.24 -13.69
CA LEU A 502 42.25 5.89 -13.67
C LEU A 502 42.99 4.98 -12.68
N GLU A 503 44.32 5.04 -12.65
CA GLU A 503 45.14 4.32 -11.67
C GLU A 503 44.79 4.74 -10.24
N SER A 504 44.62 6.04 -9.99
CA SER A 504 44.23 6.57 -8.68
C SER A 504 42.86 6.08 -8.26
N ILE A 505 41.85 6.17 -9.14
CA ILE A 505 40.47 5.81 -8.80
C ILE A 505 40.32 4.30 -8.59
N PHE A 506 40.77 3.46 -9.53
CA PHE A 506 40.54 2.02 -9.48
C PHE A 506 41.29 1.32 -8.35
N ASN A 507 42.47 1.83 -7.97
CA ASN A 507 43.28 1.20 -6.92
C ASN A 507 43.08 1.84 -5.55
N ASN A 508 42.60 3.09 -5.47
CA ASN A 508 42.29 3.76 -4.21
C ASN A 508 40.78 3.71 -3.91
N THR A 509 40.09 2.63 -4.27
CA THR A 509 38.68 2.40 -3.93
C THR A 509 38.50 1.00 -3.36
N GLY A 510 37.66 0.89 -2.31
CA GLY A 510 37.29 -0.42 -1.74
C GLY A 510 36.20 -1.16 -2.52
N GLY A 511 35.60 -0.49 -3.52
CA GLY A 511 34.53 -1.05 -4.34
C GLY A 511 34.99 -2.06 -5.38
N GLU A 512 34.04 -2.83 -5.90
CA GLU A 512 34.25 -3.90 -6.87
C GLU A 512 33.27 -3.76 -8.03
N VAL A 513 33.74 -3.99 -9.24
CA VAL A 513 32.91 -3.98 -10.46
C VAL A 513 32.56 -5.42 -10.82
N VAL A 514 31.27 -5.75 -10.76
CA VAL A 514 30.72 -7.10 -11.00
C VAL A 514 29.87 -7.10 -12.27
N PHE A 515 29.85 -8.22 -12.97
CA PHE A 515 28.99 -8.43 -14.14
C PHE A 515 27.73 -9.18 -13.73
N ASN A 516 26.57 -8.63 -14.05
CA ASN A 516 25.30 -9.35 -13.89
C ASN A 516 25.12 -10.39 -15.02
N GLN A 517 24.20 -11.35 -14.86
CA GLN A 517 23.87 -12.36 -15.88
C GLN A 517 23.47 -11.73 -17.23
N ASP A 518 22.96 -10.50 -17.20
CA ASP A 518 22.58 -9.71 -18.38
C ASP A 518 23.75 -8.95 -19.06
N GLY A 519 24.99 -9.13 -18.58
CA GLY A 519 26.18 -8.46 -19.12
C GLY A 519 26.31 -6.97 -18.77
N LYS A 520 25.52 -6.45 -17.81
CA LYS A 520 25.62 -5.07 -17.31
C LYS A 520 26.60 -4.95 -16.14
N TYR A 521 27.33 -3.84 -16.10
CA TYR A 521 28.18 -3.46 -14.96
C TYR A 521 27.32 -3.15 -13.73
N GLN A 522 27.63 -3.79 -12.61
CA GLN A 522 27.09 -3.48 -11.29
C GLN A 522 28.26 -3.19 -10.36
N ILE A 523 28.29 -1.98 -9.81
CA ILE A 523 29.37 -1.55 -8.91
C ILE A 523 28.91 -1.74 -7.47
N LEU A 524 29.71 -2.47 -6.69
CA LEU A 524 29.51 -2.69 -5.27
C LEU A 524 30.50 -1.83 -4.50
N GLY A 525 30.06 -1.08 -3.49
CA GLY A 525 30.92 -0.19 -2.72
C GLY A 525 30.13 0.87 -1.97
N THR A 526 30.85 1.77 -1.27
CA THR A 526 30.19 2.93 -0.67
C THR A 526 29.70 3.88 -1.78
N PRO A 527 28.57 4.61 -1.60
CA PRO A 527 28.00 5.43 -2.68
C PRO A 527 29.00 6.40 -3.32
N THR A 528 29.89 6.98 -2.51
CA THR A 528 30.94 7.89 -2.97
C THR A 528 32.01 7.19 -3.81
N GLU A 529 32.35 5.95 -3.49
CA GLU A 529 33.30 5.15 -4.27
C GLU A 529 32.68 4.60 -5.54
N THR A 530 31.43 4.18 -5.47
CA THR A 530 30.63 3.78 -6.64
C THR A 530 30.60 4.91 -7.67
N ALA A 531 30.34 6.14 -7.24
CA ALA A 531 30.35 7.34 -8.09
C ALA A 531 31.70 7.53 -8.82
N LEU A 532 32.81 7.34 -8.10
CA LEU A 532 34.17 7.47 -8.66
C LEU A 532 34.47 6.35 -9.65
N LEU A 533 34.12 5.11 -9.31
CA LEU A 533 34.31 3.95 -10.19
C LEU A 533 33.50 4.10 -11.48
N GLU A 534 32.24 4.52 -11.39
CA GLU A 534 31.41 4.85 -12.56
C GLU A 534 32.02 5.95 -13.42
N PHE A 535 32.53 7.00 -12.78
CA PHE A 535 33.22 8.07 -13.49
C PHE A 535 34.46 7.55 -14.23
N ALA A 536 35.26 6.68 -13.61
CA ALA A 536 36.43 6.07 -14.24
C ALA A 536 36.08 5.09 -15.37
N LEU A 537 35.00 4.30 -15.23
CA LEU A 537 34.47 3.46 -16.32
C LEU A 537 33.94 4.33 -17.47
N ALA A 538 33.28 5.44 -17.17
CA ALA A 538 32.78 6.39 -18.17
C ALA A 538 33.90 7.13 -18.92
N LEU A 539 35.10 7.24 -18.34
CA LEU A 539 36.32 7.69 -19.00
C LEU A 539 36.96 6.61 -19.90
N GLY A 540 36.38 5.41 -19.98
CA GLY A 540 36.87 4.32 -20.84
C GLY A 540 37.91 3.41 -20.18
N GLY A 541 38.09 3.50 -18.86
CA GLY A 541 39.01 2.62 -18.12
C GLY A 541 38.44 1.22 -17.89
N ASP A 542 39.30 0.20 -17.97
CA ASP A 542 38.98 -1.17 -17.56
C ASP A 542 39.45 -1.43 -16.13
N PHE A 543 38.48 -1.64 -15.21
CA PHE A 543 38.72 -1.88 -13.80
C PHE A 543 39.64 -3.08 -13.55
N LYS A 544 39.40 -4.21 -14.23
CA LYS A 544 40.10 -5.46 -13.94
C LYS A 544 41.53 -5.40 -14.43
N SER A 545 41.72 -4.97 -15.68
CA SER A 545 43.06 -4.82 -16.27
C SER A 545 43.96 -3.89 -15.44
N LYS A 546 43.44 -2.76 -14.92
CA LYS A 546 44.26 -1.82 -14.12
C LYS A 546 44.59 -2.30 -12.71
N ARG A 547 43.70 -3.08 -12.10
CA ARG A 547 43.97 -3.69 -10.80
C ARG A 547 44.95 -4.86 -10.89
N ASP A 548 44.91 -5.61 -12.00
CA ASP A 548 45.85 -6.72 -12.26
C ASP A 548 47.25 -6.21 -12.66
N GLU A 549 47.34 -5.03 -13.29
CA GLU A 549 48.62 -4.38 -13.65
C GLU A 549 49.43 -3.91 -12.44
N THR A 550 48.79 -3.61 -11.30
CA THR A 550 49.44 -2.97 -10.15
C THR A 550 49.23 -3.78 -8.87
N LYS A 551 50.28 -3.93 -8.07
CA LYS A 551 50.19 -4.66 -6.80
C LYS A 551 49.97 -3.70 -5.64
N ILE A 552 48.85 -3.87 -4.93
CA ILE A 552 48.57 -3.10 -3.71
C ILE A 552 49.48 -3.61 -2.58
N VAL A 553 50.38 -2.75 -2.10
CA VAL A 553 51.33 -3.06 -1.02
C VAL A 553 50.72 -2.78 0.35
N LYS A 554 50.02 -1.64 0.48
CA LYS A 554 49.44 -1.18 1.74
C LYS A 554 48.21 -0.32 1.49
N VAL A 555 47.21 -0.44 2.35
CA VAL A 555 46.00 0.39 2.35
C VAL A 555 45.87 1.03 3.74
N GLU A 556 45.80 2.36 3.79
CA GLU A 556 45.25 3.08 4.94
C GLU A 556 43.79 3.45 4.61
N PRO A 557 42.80 2.73 5.17
CA PRO A 557 41.39 2.99 4.89
C PRO A 557 40.99 4.38 5.38
N PHE A 558 39.82 4.84 4.94
CA PHE A 558 39.27 6.12 5.36
C PHE A 558 39.21 6.21 6.89
N ASN A 559 39.74 7.30 7.43
CA ASN A 559 39.68 7.61 8.85
C ASN A 559 38.95 8.94 9.06
N SER A 560 37.92 8.99 9.91
CA SER A 560 37.11 10.19 10.15
C SER A 560 37.88 11.37 10.75
N THR A 561 38.98 11.14 11.49
CA THR A 561 39.83 12.23 11.99
C THR A 561 40.76 12.77 10.90
N LYS A 562 41.33 11.89 10.06
CA LYS A 562 42.20 12.29 8.94
C LYS A 562 41.42 12.74 7.68
N LYS A 563 40.14 12.36 7.58
CA LYS A 563 39.21 12.54 6.44
C LYS A 563 39.77 12.19 5.06
N ARG A 564 40.64 11.19 4.98
CA ARG A 564 41.24 10.70 3.73
C ARG A 564 41.54 9.21 3.79
N MET A 565 41.71 8.59 2.63
CA MET A 565 42.11 7.21 2.38
C MET A 565 43.33 7.22 1.46
N SER A 566 44.28 6.34 1.72
CA SER A 566 45.51 6.26 0.93
C SER A 566 45.93 4.81 0.65
N VAL A 567 46.51 4.57 -0.52
CA VAL A 567 47.02 3.27 -0.94
C VAL A 567 48.43 3.41 -1.48
N ILE A 568 49.28 2.40 -1.23
CA ILE A 568 50.61 2.30 -1.84
C ILE A 568 50.56 1.20 -2.87
N LEU A 569 50.93 1.54 -4.11
CA LEU A 569 51.00 0.65 -5.24
C LEU A 569 52.46 0.41 -5.63
N GLU A 570 52.74 -0.81 -6.04
CA GLU A 570 53.98 -1.19 -6.73
C GLU A 570 53.71 -1.19 -8.23
N LEU A 571 54.48 -0.38 -8.97
CA LEU A 571 54.31 -0.16 -10.41
C LEU A 571 55.02 -1.26 -11.24
N PRO A 572 54.52 -1.61 -12.44
CA PRO A 572 55.12 -2.66 -13.27
C PRO A 572 56.57 -2.40 -13.68
N GLY A 573 56.97 -1.13 -13.75
CA GLY A 573 58.31 -0.69 -14.18
C GLY A 573 59.34 -0.56 -13.06
N GLY A 574 59.00 -0.99 -11.83
CA GLY A 574 59.78 -0.68 -10.63
C GLY A 574 59.42 0.69 -10.06
N GLY A 575 59.50 0.82 -8.74
CA GLY A 575 59.07 2.02 -8.00
C GLY A 575 57.72 1.86 -7.30
N ARG A 576 57.48 2.71 -6.30
CA ARG A 576 56.25 2.72 -5.52
C ARG A 576 55.57 4.07 -5.61
N ARG A 577 54.25 4.07 -5.71
CA ARG A 577 53.43 5.29 -5.78
C ARG A 577 52.33 5.25 -4.72
N ALA A 578 52.22 6.32 -3.94
CA ALA A 578 51.14 6.50 -2.99
C ALA A 578 50.01 7.30 -3.65
N HIS A 579 48.78 6.79 -3.61
CA HIS A 579 47.58 7.51 -4.02
C HIS A 579 46.77 7.91 -2.78
N CYS A 580 46.17 9.08 -2.82
CA CYS A 580 45.37 9.64 -1.72
C CYS A 580 44.08 10.25 -2.26
N LYS A 581 42.97 9.96 -1.58
CA LYS A 581 41.66 10.57 -1.82
C LYS A 581 41.05 11.01 -0.51
N GLY A 582 40.31 12.11 -0.51
CA GLY A 582 39.69 12.60 0.72
C GLY A 582 39.02 13.95 0.54
N ALA A 583 38.62 14.55 1.65
CA ALA A 583 38.04 15.89 1.67
C ALA A 583 38.96 16.87 0.94
N SER A 584 38.41 17.65 0.01
CA SER A 584 39.20 18.43 -0.93
C SER A 584 40.13 19.42 -0.26
N GLU A 585 39.66 20.10 0.78
CA GLU A 585 40.42 21.07 1.56
C GLU A 585 41.61 20.44 2.31
N ILE A 586 41.47 19.19 2.77
CA ILE A 586 42.52 18.48 3.52
C ILE A 586 43.57 17.91 2.58
N VAL A 587 43.14 17.29 1.48
CA VAL A 587 44.07 16.68 0.52
C VAL A 587 44.78 17.74 -0.31
N LEU A 588 44.10 18.83 -0.69
CA LEU A 588 44.74 19.95 -1.38
C LEU A 588 45.80 20.63 -0.49
N ALA A 589 45.53 20.80 0.81
CA ALA A 589 46.50 21.32 1.77
C ALA A 589 47.74 20.40 1.97
N ALA A 590 47.64 19.13 1.58
CA ALA A 590 48.74 18.17 1.60
C ALA A 590 49.51 18.09 0.25
N CYS A 591 49.06 18.84 -0.76
CA CYS A 591 49.69 18.88 -2.07
C CYS A 591 50.69 20.05 -2.20
N ASP A 592 51.89 19.76 -2.71
CA ASP A 592 52.91 20.77 -3.01
C ASP A 592 53.06 21.01 -4.52
N LYS A 593 52.41 20.17 -5.33
CA LYS A 593 52.46 20.18 -6.79
C LYS A 593 51.06 19.99 -7.37
N PHE A 594 50.86 20.37 -8.63
CA PHE A 594 49.65 20.09 -9.39
C PHE A 594 49.98 19.73 -10.83
N ILE A 595 49.03 19.10 -11.52
CA ILE A 595 49.12 18.79 -12.95
C ILE A 595 48.45 19.93 -13.75
N ASP A 596 49.16 20.51 -14.70
CA ASP A 596 48.63 21.54 -15.60
C ASP A 596 47.85 20.96 -16.80
N ASP A 597 47.37 21.82 -17.71
CA ASP A 597 46.66 21.46 -18.94
C ASP A 597 47.52 20.68 -19.95
N THR A 598 48.85 20.83 -19.90
CA THR A 598 49.79 20.07 -20.73
C THR A 598 50.09 18.67 -20.18
N GLY A 599 49.66 18.36 -18.95
CA GLY A 599 49.97 17.12 -18.25
C GLY A 599 51.32 17.15 -17.52
N SER A 600 51.96 18.32 -17.44
CA SER A 600 53.22 18.57 -16.75
C SER A 600 53.00 18.86 -15.27
N VAL A 601 53.93 18.43 -14.43
CA VAL A 601 53.85 18.63 -12.97
C VAL A 601 54.53 19.93 -12.58
N HIS A 602 53.77 20.87 -12.02
CA HIS A 602 54.27 22.17 -11.58
C HIS A 602 54.15 22.34 -10.06
N PRO A 603 55.03 23.15 -9.42
CA PRO A 603 54.85 23.54 -8.02
C PRO A 603 53.51 24.25 -7.81
N LEU A 604 52.82 23.93 -6.72
CA LEU A 604 51.56 24.58 -6.38
C LEU A 604 51.86 25.95 -5.73
N ASP A 605 51.78 27.00 -6.53
CA ASP A 605 51.92 28.39 -6.09
C ASP A 605 50.67 28.87 -5.35
N LYS A 606 50.83 29.86 -4.47
CA LYS A 606 49.75 30.39 -3.64
C LYS A 606 48.56 30.89 -4.47
N THR A 607 48.83 31.53 -5.61
CA THR A 607 47.81 32.00 -6.56
C THR A 607 46.99 30.86 -7.16
N THR A 608 47.59 29.73 -7.50
CA THR A 608 46.86 28.57 -8.02
C THR A 608 46.15 27.79 -6.91
N ALA A 609 46.76 27.69 -5.72
CA ALA A 609 46.10 27.13 -4.55
C ALA A 609 44.82 27.90 -4.18
N ASP A 610 44.86 29.25 -4.20
CA ASP A 610 43.70 30.09 -3.94
C ASP A 610 42.62 29.93 -5.01
N LYS A 611 43.01 29.78 -6.30
CA LYS A 611 42.06 29.44 -7.37
C LYS A 611 41.37 28.11 -7.12
N LEU A 612 42.11 27.05 -6.80
CA LEU A 612 41.55 25.71 -6.53
C LEU A 612 40.66 25.72 -5.29
N ASN A 613 41.02 26.44 -4.23
CA ASN A 613 40.16 26.65 -3.06
C ASN A 613 38.85 27.38 -3.45
N GLY A 614 38.92 28.42 -4.28
CA GLY A 614 37.73 29.09 -4.80
C GLY A 614 36.80 28.16 -5.61
N ILE A 615 37.38 27.20 -6.34
CA ILE A 615 36.60 26.16 -7.05
C ILE A 615 35.94 25.19 -6.07
N ILE A 616 36.66 24.77 -5.01
CA ILE A 616 36.10 23.93 -3.94
C ILE A 616 34.92 24.64 -3.27
N ASP A 617 35.06 25.93 -2.95
CA ASP A 617 33.99 26.73 -2.35
C ASP A 617 32.80 26.91 -3.30
N SER A 618 33.06 27.12 -4.59
CA SER A 618 31.99 27.17 -5.61
C SER A 618 31.22 25.85 -5.69
N PHE A 619 31.92 24.71 -5.72
CA PHE A 619 31.29 23.40 -5.76
C PHE A 619 30.50 23.14 -4.47
N ALA A 620 31.05 23.51 -3.32
CA ALA A 620 30.35 23.41 -2.04
C ALA A 620 29.11 24.32 -1.98
N GLY A 621 29.16 25.52 -2.58
CA GLY A 621 28.03 26.45 -2.70
C GLY A 621 26.87 25.89 -3.55
N GLU A 622 27.20 25.06 -4.54
CA GLU A 622 26.23 24.28 -5.33
C GLU A 622 25.79 22.97 -4.62
N ALA A 623 26.16 22.80 -3.35
CA ALA A 623 25.91 21.62 -2.53
C ALA A 623 26.52 20.32 -3.08
N LEU A 624 27.62 20.41 -3.83
CA LEU A 624 28.41 19.25 -4.25
C LEU A 624 29.32 18.82 -3.10
N ARG A 625 29.38 17.51 -2.84
CA ARG A 625 30.41 16.91 -1.98
C ARG A 625 31.72 16.89 -2.75
N THR A 626 32.69 17.67 -2.31
CA THR A 626 33.99 17.79 -2.97
C THR A 626 34.95 16.70 -2.48
N LEU A 627 35.63 16.03 -3.41
CA LEU A 627 36.77 15.16 -3.14
C LEU A 627 37.97 15.56 -3.99
N CYS A 628 39.16 15.51 -3.40
CA CYS A 628 40.41 15.70 -4.14
C CYS A 628 41.13 14.36 -4.28
N LEU A 629 41.67 14.14 -5.48
CA LEU A 629 42.49 12.99 -5.87
C LEU A 629 43.93 13.46 -6.04
N ALA A 630 44.86 12.78 -5.40
CA ALA A 630 46.27 13.14 -5.43
C ALA A 630 47.17 11.90 -5.41
N TYR A 631 48.39 12.04 -5.91
CA TYR A 631 49.40 10.97 -5.87
C TYR A 631 50.76 11.50 -5.44
N ARG A 632 51.65 10.61 -5.01
CA ARG A 632 53.03 10.91 -4.65
C ARG A 632 53.93 9.76 -5.08
N GLU A 633 55.03 10.08 -5.77
CA GLU A 633 56.09 9.12 -6.03
C GLU A 633 56.90 8.88 -4.75
N MET A 634 57.21 7.61 -4.45
CA MET A 634 57.94 7.21 -3.26
C MET A 634 59.40 6.88 -3.59
N GLU A 635 60.32 7.30 -2.73
CA GLU A 635 61.75 6.98 -2.85
C GLU A 635 62.04 5.51 -2.48
N GLU A 636 63.12 4.95 -3.04
CA GLU A 636 63.57 3.59 -2.76
C GLU A 636 64.05 3.47 -1.30
N GLY A 637 63.22 2.89 -0.41
CA GLY A 637 63.57 2.71 1.00
C GLY A 637 62.40 2.62 2.00
N PHE A 638 61.15 2.84 1.57
CA PHE A 638 59.98 2.81 2.47
C PHE A 638 59.74 1.41 3.09
N SER A 639 59.69 1.33 4.42
CA SER A 639 59.35 0.11 5.16
C SER A 639 57.84 -0.07 5.25
N ILE A 640 57.34 -1.31 5.14
CA ILE A 640 55.90 -1.63 5.20
C ILE A 640 55.29 -1.24 6.57
N LEU A 641 56.14 -1.17 7.61
CA LEU A 641 55.76 -0.77 8.97
C LEU A 641 55.50 0.73 9.13
N ASP A 642 56.03 1.58 8.23
CA ASP A 642 55.89 3.04 8.35
C ASP A 642 54.52 3.54 7.92
N HIS A 643 54.06 4.64 8.50
CA HIS A 643 52.81 5.30 8.10
C HIS A 643 52.92 5.90 6.68
N ILE A 644 51.81 5.90 5.94
CA ILE A 644 51.78 6.54 4.63
C ILE A 644 52.05 8.06 4.79
N PRO A 645 52.96 8.66 4.01
CA PRO A 645 53.30 10.07 4.15
C PRO A 645 52.08 10.99 4.08
N SER A 646 52.12 12.06 4.90
CA SER A 646 50.98 12.96 5.06
C SER A 646 50.97 14.20 4.18
N GLN A 647 52.10 14.55 3.58
CA GLN A 647 52.32 15.73 2.74
C GLN A 647 53.16 15.37 1.50
N GLY A 648 53.41 16.31 0.59
CA GLY A 648 54.23 16.08 -0.61
C GLY A 648 53.49 15.45 -1.77
N TYR A 649 52.16 15.59 -1.81
CA TYR A 649 51.35 15.05 -2.90
C TYR A 649 51.31 16.00 -4.12
N THR A 650 50.99 15.42 -5.28
CA THR A 650 50.65 16.12 -6.51
C THR A 650 49.14 16.02 -6.72
N CYS A 651 48.45 17.16 -6.77
CA CYS A 651 47.02 17.24 -7.03
C CYS A 651 46.72 16.82 -8.48
N ILE A 652 45.89 15.78 -8.64
CA ILE A 652 45.39 15.31 -9.95
C ILE A 652 44.15 16.11 -10.34
N GLY A 653 43.21 16.25 -9.40
CA GLY A 653 41.97 16.97 -9.65
C GLY A 653 41.01 16.96 -8.46
N VAL A 654 39.96 17.78 -8.58
CA VAL A 654 38.86 17.89 -7.62
C VAL A 654 37.56 17.49 -8.30
N VAL A 655 36.80 16.59 -7.70
CA VAL A 655 35.50 16.17 -8.20
C VAL A 655 34.38 16.60 -7.26
N GLY A 656 33.29 17.06 -7.83
CA GLY A 656 32.05 17.40 -7.15
C GLY A 656 31.03 16.28 -7.32
N ILE A 657 30.70 15.62 -6.23
CA ILE A 657 29.82 14.46 -6.18
C ILE A 657 28.48 14.88 -5.56
N LYS A 658 27.37 14.52 -6.19
CA LYS A 658 26.03 14.84 -5.71
C LYS A 658 25.10 13.66 -5.95
N ASP A 659 24.08 13.53 -5.12
CA ASP A 659 22.93 12.66 -5.40
C ASP A 659 21.93 13.47 -6.27
N PRO A 660 21.80 13.17 -7.57
CA PRO A 660 20.96 13.94 -8.47
C PRO A 660 19.47 13.75 -8.15
N VAL A 661 18.68 14.78 -8.45
CA VAL A 661 17.21 14.72 -8.34
C VAL A 661 16.67 13.78 -9.42
N ARG A 662 15.69 12.94 -9.07
CA ARG A 662 15.05 12.04 -10.03
C ARG A 662 14.35 12.82 -11.15
N PRO A 663 14.37 12.35 -12.41
CA PRO A 663 13.65 13.00 -13.48
C PRO A 663 12.14 13.04 -13.19
N GLY A 664 11.48 14.16 -13.52
CA GLY A 664 10.03 14.34 -13.31
C GLY A 664 9.61 14.78 -11.90
N VAL A 665 10.50 14.79 -10.90
CA VAL A 665 10.18 15.25 -9.53
C VAL A 665 9.68 16.69 -9.53
N ARG A 666 10.36 17.60 -10.23
CA ARG A 666 9.97 19.02 -10.30
C ARG A 666 8.57 19.23 -10.85
N GLU A 667 8.22 18.53 -11.95
CA GLU A 667 6.89 18.59 -12.55
C GLU A 667 5.81 17.99 -11.62
N SER A 668 6.17 16.92 -10.92
CA SER A 668 5.29 16.26 -9.96
C SER A 668 5.02 17.12 -8.74
N VAL A 669 6.04 17.79 -8.18
CA VAL A 669 5.91 18.76 -7.09
C VAL A 669 5.02 19.93 -7.53
N ALA A 670 5.24 20.48 -8.72
CA ALA A 670 4.40 21.54 -9.26
C ALA A 670 2.94 21.11 -9.42
N THR A 671 2.71 19.87 -9.87
CA THR A 671 1.36 19.28 -9.98
C THR A 671 0.69 19.12 -8.61
N CYS A 672 1.42 18.63 -7.61
CA CYS A 672 0.92 18.54 -6.23
C CYS A 672 0.55 19.92 -5.67
N GLN A 673 1.42 20.92 -5.82
CA GLN A 673 1.17 22.27 -5.35
C GLN A 673 -0.05 22.91 -6.06
N ALA A 674 -0.17 22.75 -7.38
CA ALA A 674 -1.33 23.20 -8.15
C ALA A 674 -2.64 22.52 -7.72
N ALA A 675 -2.54 21.31 -7.18
CA ALA A 675 -3.66 20.54 -6.64
C ALA A 675 -3.97 20.86 -5.17
N GLY A 676 -3.33 21.86 -4.57
CA GLY A 676 -3.49 22.23 -3.16
C GLY A 676 -2.81 21.29 -2.16
N ILE A 677 -1.85 20.47 -2.63
CA ILE A 677 -1.07 19.57 -1.77
C ILE A 677 0.30 20.19 -1.50
N MET A 678 0.58 20.58 -0.26
CA MET A 678 1.87 21.16 0.11
C MET A 678 2.93 20.06 0.23
N VAL A 679 3.96 20.11 -0.61
CA VAL A 679 5.13 19.22 -0.51
C VAL A 679 6.17 19.86 0.41
N ARG A 680 6.66 19.11 1.40
CA ARG A 680 7.66 19.53 2.38
C ARG A 680 8.84 18.55 2.35
N MET A 681 10.07 19.06 2.37
CA MET A 681 11.27 18.22 2.45
C MET A 681 11.73 18.10 3.90
N VAL A 682 11.95 16.88 4.38
CA VAL A 682 12.44 16.60 5.73
C VAL A 682 13.64 15.68 5.64
N THR A 683 14.84 16.17 5.92
CA THR A 683 16.11 15.45 5.66
C THR A 683 17.10 15.56 6.80
N GLY A 684 17.97 14.56 6.94
CA GLY A 684 19.13 14.58 7.84
C GLY A 684 20.31 15.42 7.32
N ASP A 685 20.25 15.86 6.06
CA ASP A 685 21.32 16.63 5.42
C ASP A 685 21.50 18.02 6.03
N ASN A 686 22.66 18.63 5.73
CA ASN A 686 22.91 20.03 6.03
C ASN A 686 21.90 20.96 5.35
N ILE A 687 21.53 22.05 6.02
CA ILE A 687 20.57 23.05 5.53
C ILE A 687 20.93 23.65 4.17
N ASN A 688 22.20 23.84 3.84
CA ASN A 688 22.61 24.40 2.55
C ASN A 688 22.29 23.42 1.40
N THR A 689 22.61 22.14 1.60
CA THR A 689 22.27 21.07 0.66
C THR A 689 20.76 20.90 0.53
N ALA A 690 20.05 20.88 1.66
CA ALA A 690 18.59 20.77 1.66
C ALA A 690 17.93 21.94 0.91
N LYS A 691 18.39 23.19 1.12
CA LYS A 691 17.91 24.37 0.40
C LYS A 691 18.19 24.28 -1.11
N ALA A 692 19.37 23.83 -1.51
CA ALA A 692 19.74 23.69 -2.91
C ALA A 692 18.83 22.67 -3.63
N ILE A 693 18.68 21.47 -3.07
CA ILE A 693 17.80 20.43 -3.63
C ILE A 693 16.34 20.87 -3.60
N ALA A 694 15.88 21.52 -2.51
CA ALA A 694 14.50 21.96 -2.42
C ALA A 694 14.14 23.03 -3.46
N ARG A 695 15.08 23.91 -3.82
CA ARG A 695 14.89 24.87 -4.92
C ARG A 695 14.87 24.18 -6.28
N GLU A 696 15.76 23.21 -6.50
CA GLU A 696 15.80 22.41 -7.73
C GLU A 696 14.50 21.63 -7.96
N CYS A 697 13.91 21.06 -6.90
CA CYS A 697 12.63 20.38 -6.92
C CYS A 697 11.41 21.32 -7.01
N GLY A 698 11.58 22.64 -6.78
CA GLY A 698 10.47 23.60 -6.69
C GLY A 698 9.67 23.54 -5.36
N ILE A 699 10.25 22.95 -4.31
CA ILE A 699 9.65 22.85 -2.97
C ILE A 699 9.82 24.15 -2.20
N LEU A 700 11.03 24.73 -2.19
CA LEU A 700 11.34 25.94 -1.44
C LEU A 700 10.98 27.19 -2.26
N THR A 701 9.93 27.90 -1.85
CA THR A 701 9.51 29.19 -2.42
C THR A 701 10.16 30.35 -1.68
N GLU A 702 10.08 31.58 -2.22
CA GLU A 702 10.66 32.77 -1.58
C GLU A 702 10.04 33.08 -0.21
N GLU A 703 8.76 32.73 -0.01
CA GLU A 703 8.02 32.89 1.25
C GLU A 703 8.20 31.71 2.22
N GLY A 704 8.84 30.63 1.76
CA GLY A 704 9.01 29.38 2.50
C GLY A 704 10.09 29.43 3.56
N ILE A 705 9.87 28.73 4.68
CA ILE A 705 10.84 28.65 5.77
C ILE A 705 11.62 27.34 5.70
N ALA A 706 12.94 27.45 5.82
CA ALA A 706 13.86 26.33 6.02
C ALA A 706 14.48 26.42 7.42
N ILE A 707 14.31 25.37 8.22
CA ILE A 707 14.74 25.31 9.63
C ILE A 707 15.62 24.06 9.87
N GLU A 708 16.54 24.12 10.85
CA GLU A 708 17.28 22.93 11.29
C GLU A 708 16.57 22.22 12.45
N GLY A 709 16.70 20.89 12.54
CA GLY A 709 16.10 20.06 13.60
C GLY A 709 16.41 20.53 15.04
N PRO A 710 17.67 20.90 15.38
CA PRO A 710 17.98 21.48 16.69
C PRO A 710 17.20 22.75 16.99
N GLU A 711 17.08 23.66 16.03
CA GLU A 711 16.33 24.91 16.20
C GLU A 711 14.83 24.63 16.36
N PHE A 712 14.30 23.63 15.65
CA PHE A 712 12.90 23.20 15.76
C PHE A 712 12.56 22.69 17.17
N ARG A 713 13.48 21.94 17.82
CA ARG A 713 13.29 21.40 19.17
C ARG A 713 13.24 22.47 20.27
N GLU A 714 13.92 23.60 20.05
CA GLU A 714 13.99 24.68 21.03
C GLU A 714 12.76 25.62 20.98
N LYS A 715 11.93 25.53 19.92
CA LYS A 715 10.74 26.38 19.79
C LYS A 715 9.66 25.99 20.80
N SER A 716 9.01 27.01 21.34
CA SER A 716 7.81 26.83 22.17
C SER A 716 6.59 26.40 21.33
N LEU A 717 5.55 25.85 21.96
CA LEU A 717 4.34 25.41 21.27
C LEU A 717 3.66 26.56 20.49
N ASP A 718 3.64 27.77 21.05
CA ASP A 718 3.06 28.96 20.39
C ASP A 718 3.85 29.42 19.16
N GLU A 719 5.18 29.27 19.19
CA GLU A 719 6.03 29.54 18.02
C GLU A 719 5.86 28.47 16.96
N LEU A 720 5.79 27.20 17.36
CA LEU A 720 5.53 26.06 16.47
C LEU A 720 4.18 26.24 15.74
N LEU A 721 3.14 26.72 16.42
CA LEU A 721 1.84 27.01 15.82
C LEU A 721 1.92 28.03 14.66
N LYS A 722 2.86 28.98 14.72
CA LYS A 722 3.08 29.98 13.66
C LYS A 722 4.03 29.51 12.57
N LEU A 723 5.01 28.68 12.94
CA LEU A 723 6.09 28.22 12.06
C LEU A 723 5.68 27.01 11.21
N VAL A 724 5.10 25.97 11.82
CA VAL A 724 4.81 24.67 11.18
C VAL A 724 4.10 24.79 9.83
N PRO A 725 3.06 25.63 9.65
CA PRO A 725 2.39 25.76 8.36
C PRO A 725 3.31 26.27 7.24
N LYS A 726 4.31 27.09 7.58
CA LYS A 726 5.24 27.75 6.65
C LYS A 726 6.54 26.96 6.41
N ILE A 727 6.80 25.93 7.22
CA ILE A 727 7.99 25.09 7.05
C ILE A 727 7.84 24.29 5.77
N GLN A 728 8.76 24.51 4.83
CA GLN A 728 8.89 23.75 3.58
C GLN A 728 10.11 22.84 3.60
N VAL A 729 11.16 23.20 4.37
CA VAL A 729 12.38 22.40 4.49
C VAL A 729 12.76 22.27 5.96
N MET A 730 12.95 21.03 6.42
CA MET A 730 13.58 20.73 7.71
C MET A 730 14.86 19.95 7.45
N ALA A 731 15.99 20.53 7.83
CA ALA A 731 17.34 19.97 7.65
C ALA A 731 17.92 19.47 8.98
N ARG A 732 18.97 18.64 8.95
CA ARG A 732 19.57 17.99 10.13
C ARG A 732 18.53 17.37 11.06
N SER A 733 17.46 16.83 10.48
CA SER A 733 16.37 16.21 11.24
C SER A 733 16.79 14.82 11.75
N SER A 734 16.49 14.57 13.02
CA SER A 734 16.50 13.23 13.60
C SER A 734 15.17 12.50 13.29
N PRO A 735 15.11 11.16 13.38
CA PRO A 735 13.86 10.41 13.23
C PRO A 735 12.71 10.94 14.10
N LEU A 736 13.04 11.40 15.32
CA LEU A 736 12.07 11.95 16.26
C LEU A 736 11.54 13.33 15.84
N ASP A 737 12.37 14.16 15.20
CA ASP A 737 11.93 15.45 14.65
C ASP A 737 10.93 15.23 13.51
N LYS A 738 11.19 14.24 12.64
CA LYS A 738 10.27 13.85 11.55
C LYS A 738 8.91 13.45 12.11
N HIS A 739 8.91 12.57 13.11
CA HIS A 739 7.70 12.13 13.79
C HIS A 739 6.95 13.30 14.43
N THR A 740 7.67 14.18 15.13
CA THR A 740 7.06 15.33 15.83
C THR A 740 6.41 16.32 14.86
N LEU A 741 7.05 16.62 13.73
CA LEU A 741 6.47 17.46 12.68
C LEU A 741 5.18 16.84 12.12
N VAL A 742 5.22 15.55 11.76
CA VAL A 742 4.06 14.81 11.24
C VAL A 742 2.92 14.81 12.25
N LYS A 743 3.23 14.57 13.53
CA LYS A 743 2.26 14.60 14.62
C LYS A 743 1.59 15.96 14.73
N HIS A 744 2.34 17.06 14.74
CA HIS A 744 1.75 18.41 14.80
C HIS A 744 0.86 18.72 13.60
N LEU A 745 1.30 18.40 12.38
CA LEU A 745 0.47 18.58 11.18
C LEU A 745 -0.84 17.79 11.31
N ARG A 746 -0.77 16.53 11.75
CA ARG A 746 -1.93 15.64 11.88
C ARG A 746 -2.87 16.05 13.00
N THR A 747 -2.36 16.29 14.22
CA THR A 747 -3.20 16.49 15.41
C THR A 747 -3.56 17.94 15.68
N THR A 748 -2.63 18.86 15.43
CA THR A 748 -2.80 20.27 15.79
C THR A 748 -3.42 21.07 14.64
N PHE A 749 -2.97 20.82 13.41
CA PHE A 749 -3.50 21.49 12.22
C PHE A 749 -4.60 20.71 11.51
N ASN A 750 -4.86 19.47 11.94
CA ASN A 750 -5.88 18.58 11.38
C ASN A 750 -5.68 18.36 9.87
N ASP A 751 -4.42 18.37 9.42
CA ASP A 751 -4.04 18.03 8.05
C ASP A 751 -4.19 16.52 7.80
N VAL A 752 -4.32 16.15 6.52
CA VAL A 752 -4.17 14.75 6.09
C VAL A 752 -2.75 14.60 5.59
N VAL A 753 -1.92 13.90 6.38
CA VAL A 753 -0.47 13.89 6.21
C VAL A 753 -0.03 12.61 5.52
N ALA A 754 0.51 12.73 4.32
CA ALA A 754 1.26 11.67 3.67
C ALA A 754 2.76 11.84 3.96
N VAL A 755 3.45 10.75 4.26
CA VAL A 755 4.92 10.75 4.46
C VAL A 755 5.54 9.79 3.46
N THR A 756 6.63 10.21 2.82
CA THR A 756 7.44 9.33 1.97
C THR A 756 8.81 9.12 2.60
N GLY A 757 9.31 7.89 2.54
CA GLY A 757 10.63 7.54 3.07
C GLY A 757 11.16 6.21 2.54
N ASP A 758 12.45 6.01 2.69
CA ASP A 758 13.18 4.81 2.25
C ASP A 758 13.99 4.19 3.39
N GLY A 759 14.43 4.99 4.37
CA GLY A 759 15.29 4.55 5.46
C GLY A 759 14.54 3.98 6.68
N THR A 760 15.28 3.22 7.49
CA THR A 760 14.83 2.80 8.84
C THR A 760 14.48 3.99 9.74
N ASN A 761 15.14 5.12 9.51
CA ASN A 761 14.91 6.40 10.18
C ASN A 761 13.54 7.02 9.90
N ASP A 762 12.90 6.63 8.78
CA ASP A 762 11.58 7.17 8.39
C ASP A 762 10.43 6.34 8.95
N ALA A 763 10.69 5.11 9.42
CA ALA A 763 9.68 4.19 9.90
C ALA A 763 8.75 4.80 10.97
N PRO A 764 9.24 5.55 12.00
CA PRO A 764 8.35 6.18 12.98
C PRO A 764 7.43 7.25 12.38
N ALA A 765 7.91 7.99 11.37
CA ALA A 765 7.12 9.02 10.69
C ALA A 765 6.12 8.40 9.70
N LEU A 766 6.52 7.35 8.96
CA LEU A 766 5.66 6.56 8.09
C LEU A 766 4.51 5.91 8.86
N HIS A 767 4.79 5.38 10.05
CA HIS A 767 3.77 4.77 10.90
C HIS A 767 2.78 5.81 11.47
N GLU A 768 3.27 6.99 11.88
CA GLU A 768 2.45 8.07 12.44
C GLU A 768 1.62 8.82 11.37
N ALA A 769 2.04 8.81 10.11
CA ALA A 769 1.32 9.45 9.02
C ALA A 769 -0.07 8.84 8.79
N ASP A 770 -0.97 9.62 8.20
CA ASP A 770 -2.25 9.09 7.69
C ASP A 770 -2.02 8.15 6.50
N ILE A 771 -0.99 8.46 5.69
CA ILE A 771 -0.52 7.61 4.60
C ILE A 771 1.01 7.52 4.65
N GLY A 772 1.56 6.34 4.92
CA GLY A 772 2.97 6.03 4.72
C GLY A 772 3.24 5.53 3.30
N LEU A 773 4.22 6.13 2.62
CA LEU A 773 4.67 5.77 1.27
C LEU A 773 6.13 5.32 1.32
N ALA A 774 6.41 4.05 1.02
CA ALA A 774 7.78 3.53 0.97
C ALA A 774 8.27 3.37 -0.47
N MET A 775 9.57 3.60 -0.68
CA MET A 775 10.24 3.27 -1.94
C MET A 775 10.39 1.75 -2.07
N GLY A 776 10.14 1.19 -3.26
CA GLY A 776 10.13 -0.24 -3.52
C GLY A 776 11.51 -0.82 -3.78
N ILE A 777 12.40 -0.05 -4.41
CA ILE A 777 13.76 -0.47 -4.80
C ILE A 777 14.78 0.00 -3.76
N ALA A 778 14.84 1.31 -3.50
CA ALA A 778 15.77 1.92 -2.54
C ALA A 778 15.32 1.78 -1.08
N GLY A 779 14.02 1.53 -0.85
CA GLY A 779 13.48 1.42 0.50
C GLY A 779 13.90 0.15 1.23
N THR A 780 14.24 0.34 2.49
CA THR A 780 14.47 -0.73 3.46
C THR A 780 13.19 -1.50 3.75
N GLU A 781 13.29 -2.76 4.14
CA GLU A 781 12.12 -3.58 4.47
C GLU A 781 11.39 -3.01 5.71
N VAL A 782 12.12 -2.38 6.62
CA VAL A 782 11.53 -1.66 7.77
C VAL A 782 10.62 -0.51 7.32
N ALA A 783 11.05 0.27 6.32
CA ALA A 783 10.25 1.35 5.75
C ALA A 783 9.02 0.79 5.01
N LYS A 784 9.20 -0.24 4.17
CA LYS A 784 8.10 -0.91 3.44
C LYS A 784 7.05 -1.49 4.36
N GLU A 785 7.46 -2.10 5.47
CA GLU A 785 6.55 -2.68 6.46
C GLU A 785 5.77 -1.59 7.24
N SER A 786 6.39 -0.43 7.47
CA SER A 786 5.76 0.68 8.17
C SER A 786 4.85 1.53 7.26
N ALA A 787 4.99 1.37 5.94
CA ALA A 787 4.24 2.09 4.93
C ALA A 787 2.96 1.37 4.51
N ASP A 788 1.97 2.17 4.12
CA ASP A 788 0.66 1.71 3.67
C ASP A 788 0.62 1.46 2.15
N ILE A 789 1.48 2.16 1.39
CA ILE A 789 1.64 2.04 -0.06
C ILE A 789 3.13 1.95 -0.41
N ILE A 790 3.51 1.00 -1.26
CA ILE A 790 4.87 0.83 -1.78
C ILE A 790 4.93 1.31 -3.23
N ILE A 791 5.85 2.22 -3.52
CA ILE A 791 6.13 2.73 -4.87
C ILE A 791 7.17 1.83 -5.53
N LEU A 792 6.74 0.91 -6.39
CA LEU A 792 7.58 -0.17 -6.94
C LEU A 792 8.70 0.32 -7.86
N ASP A 793 8.60 1.53 -8.40
CA ASP A 793 9.56 2.13 -9.34
C ASP A 793 10.38 3.29 -8.76
N ASP A 794 10.21 3.59 -7.47
CA ASP A 794 10.82 4.73 -6.76
C ASP A 794 10.63 6.09 -7.46
N ASN A 795 9.54 6.25 -8.23
CA ASN A 795 9.28 7.49 -8.94
C ASN A 795 8.27 8.36 -8.19
N PHE A 796 8.63 9.62 -7.94
CA PHE A 796 7.73 10.57 -7.29
C PHE A 796 6.46 10.86 -8.12
N SER A 797 6.52 10.72 -9.45
CA SER A 797 5.33 10.85 -10.32
C SER A 797 4.27 9.77 -10.05
N THR A 798 4.69 8.60 -9.55
CA THR A 798 3.78 7.54 -9.12
C THR A 798 2.94 8.00 -7.93
N ILE A 799 3.49 8.79 -7.00
CA ILE A 799 2.75 9.36 -5.86
C ILE A 799 1.63 10.27 -6.34
N VAL A 800 1.88 11.09 -7.37
CA VAL A 800 0.86 11.93 -8.01
C VAL A 800 -0.25 11.06 -8.61
N THR A 801 0.12 9.96 -9.25
CA THR A 801 -0.83 8.98 -9.80
C THR A 801 -1.68 8.32 -8.71
N VAL A 802 -1.08 7.95 -7.57
CA VAL A 802 -1.81 7.43 -6.40
C VAL A 802 -2.79 8.48 -5.86
N ALA A 803 -2.38 9.74 -5.71
CA ALA A 803 -3.28 10.82 -5.27
C ALA A 803 -4.45 11.01 -6.23
N LYS A 804 -4.19 10.95 -7.55
CA LYS A 804 -5.21 11.07 -8.60
C LYS A 804 -6.23 9.92 -8.53
N TRP A 805 -5.76 8.69 -8.34
CA TRP A 805 -6.63 7.52 -8.15
C TRP A 805 -7.42 7.60 -6.84
N GLY A 806 -6.82 8.03 -5.73
CA GLY A 806 -7.52 8.23 -4.46
C GLY A 806 -8.66 9.26 -4.56
N ARG A 807 -8.41 10.40 -5.23
CA ARG A 807 -9.44 11.40 -5.54
C ARG A 807 -10.57 10.81 -6.42
N SER A 808 -10.21 9.95 -7.37
CA SER A 808 -11.18 9.28 -8.24
C SER A 808 -12.07 8.31 -7.48
N VAL A 809 -11.51 7.50 -6.57
CA VAL A 809 -12.30 6.58 -5.73
C VAL A 809 -13.35 7.36 -4.93
N TYR A 810 -12.94 8.44 -4.27
CA TYR A 810 -13.85 9.28 -3.49
C TYR A 810 -15.00 9.84 -4.34
N ILE A 811 -14.68 10.40 -5.51
CA ILE A 811 -15.66 11.02 -6.42
C ILE A 811 -16.58 9.96 -7.05
N ASN A 812 -16.05 8.80 -7.44
CA ASN A 812 -16.85 7.72 -8.04
C ASN A 812 -17.88 7.19 -7.04
N ILE A 813 -17.51 7.11 -5.77
CA ILE A 813 -18.43 6.70 -4.70
C ILE A 813 -19.48 7.79 -4.46
N GLN A 814 -19.14 9.09 -4.53
CA GLN A 814 -20.12 10.17 -4.50
C GLN A 814 -21.13 10.09 -5.66
N LYS A 815 -20.69 9.78 -6.88
CA LYS A 815 -21.57 9.59 -8.04
C LYS A 815 -22.55 8.44 -7.81
N PHE A 816 -22.06 7.31 -7.33
CA PHE A 816 -22.90 6.15 -6.99
C PHE A 816 -23.91 6.49 -5.88
N VAL A 817 -23.48 7.17 -4.81
CA VAL A 817 -24.37 7.60 -3.73
C VAL A 817 -25.45 8.56 -4.25
N GLN A 818 -25.09 9.52 -5.12
CA GLN A 818 -26.07 10.42 -5.72
C GLN A 818 -27.16 9.65 -6.48
N PHE A 819 -26.74 8.69 -7.31
CA PHE A 819 -27.65 7.81 -8.05
C PHE A 819 -28.54 7.02 -7.09
N GLN A 820 -27.94 6.29 -6.15
CA GLN A 820 -28.64 5.42 -5.21
C GLN A 820 -29.65 6.17 -4.35
N LEU A 821 -29.26 7.33 -3.79
CA LEU A 821 -30.15 8.14 -2.95
C LEU A 821 -31.33 8.67 -3.74
N THR A 822 -31.12 9.07 -5.00
CA THR A 822 -32.21 9.52 -5.86
C THR A 822 -33.23 8.42 -6.05
N VAL A 823 -32.79 7.19 -6.34
CA VAL A 823 -33.75 6.10 -6.56
C VAL A 823 -34.49 5.73 -5.29
N ASN A 824 -33.80 5.65 -4.15
CA ASN A 824 -34.43 5.33 -2.88
C ASN A 824 -35.49 6.39 -2.50
N VAL A 825 -35.20 7.68 -2.68
CA VAL A 825 -36.16 8.76 -2.41
C VAL A 825 -37.38 8.65 -3.32
N VAL A 826 -37.19 8.42 -4.62
CA VAL A 826 -38.32 8.31 -5.57
C VAL A 826 -39.16 7.06 -5.28
N ALA A 827 -38.53 5.90 -5.07
CA ALA A 827 -39.25 4.67 -4.75
C ALA A 827 -40.07 4.81 -3.46
N LEU A 828 -39.51 5.46 -2.44
CA LEU A 828 -40.23 5.76 -1.20
C LEU A 828 -41.42 6.69 -1.42
N LEU A 829 -41.23 7.82 -2.10
CA LEU A 829 -42.28 8.80 -2.34
C LEU A 829 -43.41 8.25 -3.21
N VAL A 830 -43.08 7.49 -4.27
CA VAL A 830 -44.04 6.91 -5.19
C VAL A 830 -44.91 5.86 -4.50
N ASN A 831 -44.29 4.94 -3.75
CA ASN A 831 -45.03 3.90 -3.03
C ASN A 831 -45.89 4.49 -1.91
N PHE A 832 -45.34 5.42 -1.12
CA PHE A 832 -46.08 6.07 -0.04
C PHE A 832 -47.27 6.91 -0.56
N SER A 833 -47.05 7.72 -1.60
CA SER A 833 -48.09 8.54 -2.21
C SER A 833 -49.21 7.67 -2.78
N SER A 834 -48.85 6.63 -3.55
CA SER A 834 -49.84 5.73 -4.14
C SER A 834 -50.66 4.99 -3.07
N ALA A 835 -50.02 4.48 -2.02
CA ALA A 835 -50.70 3.81 -0.91
C ALA A 835 -51.69 4.75 -0.20
N CYS A 836 -51.33 6.03 -0.02
CA CYS A 836 -52.23 7.03 0.57
C CYS A 836 -53.42 7.39 -0.33
N PHE A 837 -53.23 7.52 -1.64
CA PHE A 837 -54.26 8.04 -2.56
C PHE A 837 -55.15 6.96 -3.17
N THR A 838 -54.59 5.81 -3.53
CA THR A 838 -55.30 4.77 -4.29
C THR A 838 -55.61 3.52 -3.47
N GLY A 839 -55.02 3.39 -2.28
CA GLY A 839 -55.12 2.18 -1.45
C GLY A 839 -54.28 1.00 -1.95
N ASN A 840 -53.61 1.12 -3.10
CA ASN A 840 -52.78 0.07 -3.68
C ASN A 840 -51.37 0.58 -4.01
N ALA A 841 -50.38 -0.31 -3.92
CA ALA A 841 -49.02 -0.02 -4.37
C ALA A 841 -48.89 -0.29 -5.88
N PRO A 842 -48.30 0.64 -6.66
CA PRO A 842 -48.20 0.56 -8.12
C PRO A 842 -47.05 -0.37 -8.54
N LEU A 843 -46.11 -0.62 -7.64
CA LEU A 843 -44.95 -1.47 -7.80
C LEU A 843 -45.06 -2.63 -6.82
N THR A 844 -44.97 -3.86 -7.32
CA THR A 844 -45.05 -5.06 -6.49
C THR A 844 -43.77 -5.30 -5.68
N ALA A 845 -43.87 -6.14 -4.65
CA ALA A 845 -42.71 -6.53 -3.85
C ALA A 845 -41.56 -7.08 -4.71
N VAL A 846 -41.88 -7.94 -5.68
CA VAL A 846 -40.91 -8.57 -6.59
C VAL A 846 -40.26 -7.54 -7.52
N GLN A 847 -41.05 -6.62 -8.08
CA GLN A 847 -40.55 -5.54 -8.95
C GLN A 847 -39.57 -4.61 -8.21
N LEU A 848 -39.88 -4.27 -6.97
CA LEU A 848 -39.03 -3.43 -6.13
C LEU A 848 -37.73 -4.13 -5.70
N LEU A 849 -37.79 -5.43 -5.37
CA LEU A 849 -36.60 -6.25 -5.09
C LEU A 849 -35.70 -6.37 -6.33
N TRP A 850 -36.29 -6.54 -7.50
CA TRP A 850 -35.58 -6.60 -8.78
C TRP A 850 -34.83 -5.30 -9.08
N VAL A 851 -35.52 -4.17 -8.96
CA VAL A 851 -34.90 -2.86 -9.17
C VAL A 851 -33.80 -2.62 -8.13
N ASN A 852 -34.04 -2.94 -6.86
CA ASN A 852 -33.03 -2.83 -5.79
C ASN A 852 -31.76 -3.62 -6.11
N MET A 853 -31.90 -4.88 -6.51
CA MET A 853 -30.77 -5.75 -6.85
C MET A 853 -29.92 -5.18 -8.00
N ILE A 854 -30.56 -4.71 -9.07
CA ILE A 854 -29.85 -4.20 -10.24
C ILE A 854 -29.12 -2.88 -9.92
N MET A 855 -29.78 -1.96 -9.24
CA MET A 855 -29.20 -0.66 -8.90
C MET A 855 -28.01 -0.82 -7.95
N ASP A 856 -28.15 -1.68 -6.93
CA ASP A 856 -27.12 -1.90 -5.93
C ASP A 856 -25.88 -2.59 -6.50
N THR A 857 -26.05 -3.55 -7.41
CA THR A 857 -24.92 -4.35 -7.93
C THR A 857 -24.35 -3.80 -9.23
N LEU A 858 -25.21 -3.57 -10.25
CA LEU A 858 -24.77 -3.09 -11.56
C LEU A 858 -24.48 -1.59 -11.53
N GLY A 859 -25.31 -0.80 -10.85
CA GLY A 859 -25.08 0.64 -10.69
C GLY A 859 -23.80 0.93 -9.93
N ALA A 860 -23.51 0.15 -8.87
CA ALA A 860 -22.22 0.20 -8.18
C ALA A 860 -21.06 -0.16 -9.11
N LEU A 861 -21.17 -1.27 -9.86
CA LEU A 861 -20.11 -1.67 -10.79
C LEU A 861 -19.84 -0.64 -11.89
N ALA A 862 -20.89 0.01 -12.41
CA ALA A 862 -20.79 0.99 -13.49
C ALA A 862 -20.19 2.32 -13.02
N LEU A 863 -20.74 2.90 -11.95
CA LEU A 863 -20.33 4.23 -11.48
C LEU A 863 -19.07 4.20 -10.60
N ALA A 864 -18.84 3.11 -9.85
CA ALA A 864 -17.74 3.04 -8.91
C ALA A 864 -16.38 2.66 -9.57
N THR A 865 -16.37 2.21 -10.82
CA THR A 865 -15.15 1.73 -11.52
C THR A 865 -14.63 2.65 -12.63
N GLU A 866 -14.98 3.94 -12.60
CA GLU A 866 -14.49 4.90 -13.60
C GLU A 866 -13.01 5.27 -13.40
N PRO A 867 -12.24 5.45 -14.49
CA PRO A 867 -10.83 5.85 -14.41
C PRO A 867 -10.67 7.35 -14.06
N PRO A 868 -9.49 7.74 -13.52
CA PRO A 868 -9.22 9.11 -13.08
C PRO A 868 -8.94 10.10 -14.21
N ASN A 869 -9.56 11.28 -14.16
CA ASN A 869 -9.33 12.39 -15.11
C ASN A 869 -8.27 13.39 -14.63
N ASN A 870 -7.56 14.06 -15.54
CA ASN A 870 -6.53 15.06 -15.19
C ASN A 870 -7.10 16.31 -14.49
N ASP A 871 -8.38 16.61 -14.70
CA ASP A 871 -9.07 17.72 -14.02
C ASP A 871 -9.18 17.50 -12.50
N LEU A 872 -9.00 16.25 -12.01
CA LEU A 872 -8.98 15.95 -10.58
C LEU A 872 -7.81 16.61 -9.84
N MET A 873 -6.69 16.86 -10.55
CA MET A 873 -5.51 17.52 -9.98
C MET A 873 -5.57 19.05 -10.05
N LYS A 874 -6.66 19.63 -10.54
CA LYS A 874 -6.91 21.08 -10.53
C LYS A 874 -7.82 21.52 -9.38
N ARG A 875 -8.35 20.55 -8.62
CA ARG A 875 -9.25 20.78 -7.50
C ARG A 875 -8.47 20.78 -6.20
N GLU A 876 -8.94 21.54 -5.23
CA GLU A 876 -8.43 21.47 -3.86
C GLU A 876 -8.80 20.14 -3.19
N PRO A 877 -7.99 19.65 -2.24
CA PRO A 877 -8.29 18.44 -1.49
C PRO A 877 -9.50 18.63 -0.57
N VAL A 878 -10.25 17.55 -0.34
CA VAL A 878 -11.46 17.56 0.51
C VAL A 878 -11.12 17.73 2.00
N GLY A 879 -9.92 17.31 2.42
CA GLY A 879 -9.47 17.34 3.82
C GLY A 879 -10.28 16.43 4.75
N ARG A 880 -10.11 16.60 6.07
CA ARG A 880 -10.78 15.78 7.10
C ARG A 880 -12.25 16.16 7.34
N THR A 881 -12.55 17.45 7.30
CA THR A 881 -13.86 18.04 7.63
C THR A 881 -14.78 18.21 6.42
N GLY A 882 -14.31 17.80 5.24
CA GLY A 882 -15.08 17.92 4.00
C GLY A 882 -16.40 17.14 4.06
N LYS A 883 -17.45 17.81 3.59
CA LYS A 883 -18.80 17.27 3.50
C LYS A 883 -18.87 16.14 2.49
N PHE A 884 -19.36 14.97 2.91
CA PHE A 884 -19.49 13.83 2.01
C PHE A 884 -20.58 14.04 0.96
N ILE A 885 -21.76 14.55 1.36
CA ILE A 885 -22.82 14.92 0.43
C ILE A 885 -22.78 16.44 0.26
N THR A 886 -22.30 16.88 -0.91
CA THR A 886 -22.16 18.32 -1.21
C THR A 886 -23.52 18.97 -1.50
N ASN A 887 -23.58 20.30 -1.42
CA ASN A 887 -24.79 21.04 -1.79
C ASN A 887 -25.19 20.82 -3.26
N VAL A 888 -24.20 20.57 -4.13
CA VAL A 888 -24.41 20.23 -5.54
C VAL A 888 -25.11 18.86 -5.66
N MET A 889 -24.68 17.87 -4.87
CA MET A 889 -25.35 16.57 -4.83
C MET A 889 -26.78 16.69 -4.32
N TRP A 890 -27.04 17.46 -3.26
CA TRP A 890 -28.40 17.68 -2.75
C TRP A 890 -29.32 18.30 -3.81
N ARG A 891 -28.83 19.31 -4.54
CA ARG A 891 -29.56 19.91 -5.65
C ARG A 891 -29.93 18.87 -6.71
N ASN A 892 -28.98 18.01 -7.10
CA ASN A 892 -29.19 16.99 -8.13
C ASN A 892 -30.16 15.90 -7.64
N ILE A 893 -29.98 15.40 -6.41
CA ILE A 893 -30.83 14.37 -5.78
C ILE A 893 -32.27 14.87 -5.70
N LEU A 894 -32.49 16.04 -5.10
CA LEU A 894 -33.85 16.58 -4.91
C LEU A 894 -34.48 16.97 -6.24
N GLY A 895 -33.73 17.58 -7.15
CA GLY A 895 -34.22 17.98 -8.46
C GLY A 895 -34.67 16.80 -9.31
N MET A 896 -33.85 15.76 -9.40
CA MET A 896 -34.19 14.56 -10.16
C MET A 896 -35.30 13.76 -9.46
N SER A 897 -35.28 13.69 -8.12
CA SER A 897 -36.34 13.00 -7.37
C SER A 897 -37.69 13.66 -7.58
N PHE A 898 -37.75 15.00 -7.57
CA PHE A 898 -38.98 15.74 -7.81
C PHE A 898 -39.50 15.53 -9.24
N TYR A 899 -38.62 15.57 -10.24
CA TYR A 899 -38.98 15.28 -11.64
C TYR A 899 -39.57 13.88 -11.79
N GLN A 900 -38.87 12.85 -11.31
CA GLN A 900 -39.32 11.46 -11.42
C GLN A 900 -40.62 11.23 -10.65
N PHE A 901 -40.75 11.80 -9.45
CA PHE A 901 -41.98 11.73 -8.67
C PHE A 901 -43.17 12.32 -9.43
N PHE A 902 -43.00 13.50 -10.05
CA PHE A 902 -44.08 14.14 -10.80
C PHE A 902 -44.49 13.32 -12.03
N VAL A 903 -43.52 12.75 -12.76
CA VAL A 903 -43.79 11.85 -13.89
C VAL A 903 -44.59 10.62 -13.43
N MET A 904 -44.16 9.97 -12.34
CA MET A 904 -44.84 8.81 -11.77
C MET A 904 -46.25 9.14 -11.30
N TRP A 905 -46.40 10.24 -10.57
CA TRP A 905 -47.68 10.69 -10.05
C TRP A 905 -48.65 11.06 -11.19
N TYR A 906 -48.16 11.70 -12.25
CA TYR A 906 -48.96 11.99 -13.44
C TYR A 906 -49.41 10.70 -14.14
N LEU A 907 -48.51 9.73 -14.34
CA LEU A 907 -48.86 8.43 -14.93
C LEU A 907 -49.88 7.65 -14.06
N GLN A 908 -49.76 7.72 -12.74
CA GLN A 908 -50.71 7.09 -11.81
C GLN A 908 -52.10 7.72 -11.86
N THR A 909 -52.18 9.05 -11.92
CA THR A 909 -53.45 9.78 -11.82
C THR A 909 -54.16 9.93 -13.16
N GLN A 910 -53.41 10.17 -14.25
CA GLN A 910 -53.95 10.49 -15.57
C GLN A 910 -53.56 9.47 -16.66
N GLY A 911 -52.74 8.47 -16.35
CA GLY A 911 -52.25 7.51 -17.36
C GLY A 911 -53.36 6.72 -18.06
N LYS A 912 -54.45 6.37 -17.36
CA LYS A 912 -55.61 5.68 -17.97
C LYS A 912 -56.24 6.51 -19.08
N ASN A 913 -56.43 7.80 -18.83
CA ASN A 913 -57.00 8.75 -19.79
C ASN A 913 -56.03 9.07 -20.92
N PHE A 914 -54.74 9.26 -20.58
CA PHE A 914 -53.71 9.62 -21.55
C PHE A 914 -53.46 8.53 -22.59
N PHE A 915 -53.45 7.25 -22.18
CA PHE A 915 -53.23 6.12 -23.07
C PHE A 915 -54.53 5.50 -23.65
N GLY A 916 -55.71 6.08 -23.38
CA GLY A 916 -56.99 5.60 -23.92
C GLY A 916 -57.34 4.17 -23.50
N LEU A 917 -57.03 3.83 -22.24
CA LEU A 917 -57.15 2.48 -21.70
C LEU A 917 -58.58 2.22 -21.17
N GLU A 918 -59.50 1.73 -22.01
CA GLU A 918 -60.95 1.55 -21.69
C GLU A 918 -61.41 0.10 -21.35
N ARG A 919 -60.53 -0.93 -21.37
CA ARG A 919 -60.91 -2.36 -21.15
C ARG A 919 -60.58 -2.90 -19.75
N SER A 920 -61.02 -4.13 -19.41
CA SER A 920 -60.84 -4.77 -18.09
C SER A 920 -59.39 -5.18 -17.74
N ASP A 921 -58.48 -5.30 -18.71
CA ASP A 921 -57.04 -5.63 -18.48
C ASP A 921 -56.14 -4.39 -18.28
N THR A 922 -56.73 -3.25 -17.94
CA THR A 922 -56.07 -1.93 -18.02
C THR A 922 -55.13 -1.61 -16.86
N ASP A 923 -55.35 -2.18 -15.68
CA ASP A 923 -54.50 -1.91 -14.50
C ASP A 923 -53.12 -2.56 -14.61
N VAL A 924 -53.04 -3.78 -15.16
CA VAL A 924 -51.75 -4.47 -15.35
C VAL A 924 -50.92 -3.79 -16.45
N ALA A 925 -51.57 -3.35 -17.54
CA ALA A 925 -50.92 -2.59 -18.60
C ALA A 925 -50.40 -1.23 -18.08
N LEU A 926 -51.19 -0.51 -17.29
CA LEU A 926 -50.77 0.76 -16.68
C LEU A 926 -49.60 0.56 -15.70
N ASN A 927 -49.67 -0.43 -14.82
CA ASN A 927 -48.58 -0.77 -13.90
C ASN A 927 -47.30 -1.16 -14.65
N THR A 928 -47.43 -1.82 -15.80
CA THR A 928 -46.30 -2.14 -16.69
C THR A 928 -45.68 -0.87 -17.30
N ILE A 929 -46.50 0.11 -17.73
CA ILE A 929 -46.01 1.40 -18.24
C ILE A 929 -45.31 2.18 -17.12
N ILE A 930 -45.90 2.24 -15.93
CA ILE A 930 -45.32 2.91 -14.75
C ILE A 930 -43.98 2.28 -14.40
N PHE A 931 -43.92 0.94 -14.31
CA PHE A 931 -42.71 0.19 -14.02
C PHE A 931 -41.61 0.46 -15.06
N ASN A 932 -41.91 0.34 -16.37
CA ASN A 932 -40.93 0.61 -17.42
C ASN A 932 -40.46 2.07 -17.43
N SER A 933 -41.39 3.03 -17.28
CA SER A 933 -41.05 4.44 -17.16
C SER A 933 -40.11 4.70 -15.98
N PHE A 934 -40.35 4.02 -14.85
CA PHE A 934 -39.53 4.16 -13.65
C PHE A 934 -38.12 3.66 -13.90
N VAL A 935 -38.01 2.47 -14.50
CA VAL A 935 -36.75 1.87 -14.90
C VAL A 935 -35.97 2.76 -15.87
N PHE A 936 -36.60 3.30 -16.92
CA PHE A 936 -35.94 4.22 -17.85
C PHE A 936 -35.48 5.50 -17.18
N CYS A 937 -36.30 6.08 -16.30
CA CYS A 937 -35.89 7.24 -15.50
C CYS A 937 -34.63 6.94 -14.70
N GLN A 938 -34.46 5.72 -14.16
CA GLN A 938 -33.24 5.34 -13.46
C GLN A 938 -32.04 5.16 -14.39
N VAL A 939 -32.20 4.53 -15.55
CA VAL A 939 -31.11 4.40 -16.54
C VAL A 939 -30.60 5.78 -16.98
N PHE A 940 -31.50 6.73 -17.26
CA PHE A 940 -31.09 8.09 -17.61
C PHE A 940 -30.50 8.86 -16.43
N ASN A 941 -31.00 8.63 -15.22
CA ASN A 941 -30.42 9.18 -14.00
C ASN A 941 -29.01 8.67 -13.74
N GLU A 942 -28.72 7.40 -14.05
CA GLU A 942 -27.39 6.82 -13.96
C GLU A 942 -26.40 7.57 -14.87
N ILE A 943 -26.80 7.87 -16.12
CA ILE A 943 -26.01 8.69 -17.05
C ILE A 943 -25.83 10.12 -16.50
N SER A 944 -26.90 10.73 -16.00
CA SER A 944 -26.85 12.09 -15.45
C SER A 944 -25.98 12.18 -14.20
N SER A 945 -25.88 11.11 -13.42
CA SER A 945 -25.11 11.08 -12.17
C SER A 945 -23.60 10.95 -12.36
N ARG A 946 -23.12 10.76 -13.61
CA ARG A 946 -21.68 10.69 -13.93
C ARG A 946 -20.95 12.03 -13.79
N GLU A 947 -21.64 13.16 -14.00
CA GLU A 947 -21.07 14.51 -13.81
C GLU A 947 -21.91 15.31 -12.80
N MET A 948 -21.35 15.62 -11.63
CA MET A 948 -22.09 16.32 -10.57
C MET A 948 -22.25 17.83 -10.83
N GLU A 949 -21.24 18.48 -11.40
CA GLU A 949 -21.16 19.95 -11.47
C GLU A 949 -21.57 20.56 -12.82
N LYS A 950 -21.36 19.83 -13.92
CA LYS A 950 -21.61 20.36 -15.28
C LYS A 950 -23.05 20.05 -15.72
N ILE A 951 -23.67 21.03 -16.37
CA ILE A 951 -24.94 20.83 -17.09
C ILE A 951 -24.59 20.10 -18.39
N ASN A 952 -24.94 18.82 -18.48
CA ASN A 952 -24.60 17.98 -19.63
C ASN A 952 -25.23 18.53 -20.94
N ARG A 953 -24.36 18.84 -21.92
CA ARG A 953 -24.68 18.84 -23.36
C ARG A 953 -23.96 17.65 -23.99
N ALA A 954 -24.64 16.50 -24.07
CA ALA A 954 -24.27 15.28 -24.79
C ALA A 954 -22.91 14.61 -24.44
N PRO A 955 -22.72 13.31 -24.76
CA PRO A 955 -21.44 12.64 -24.59
C PRO A 955 -20.32 13.26 -25.43
N ARG A 956 -19.18 13.61 -24.82
CA ARG A 956 -17.95 14.01 -25.57
C ARG A 956 -17.40 12.86 -26.43
N PRO A 957 -16.67 13.10 -27.53
CA PRO A 957 -15.94 12.05 -28.23
C PRO A 957 -14.69 11.64 -27.41
N GLY A 958 -14.53 10.35 -27.10
CA GLY A 958 -13.43 9.82 -26.27
C GLY A 958 -13.86 8.94 -25.09
N TRP A 959 -15.14 8.54 -25.05
CA TRP A 959 -15.70 7.72 -23.97
C TRP A 959 -15.15 6.30 -24.05
N ASP A 960 -14.71 5.76 -22.92
CA ASP A 960 -14.16 4.41 -22.83
C ASP A 960 -15.19 3.37 -23.29
N ALA A 961 -14.85 2.65 -24.36
CA ALA A 961 -15.71 1.65 -24.98
C ALA A 961 -16.14 0.55 -23.99
N HIS A 962 -15.32 0.27 -22.96
CA HIS A 962 -15.67 -0.68 -21.91
C HIS A 962 -16.77 -0.17 -20.96
N CYS A 963 -16.79 1.13 -20.67
CA CYS A 963 -17.79 1.72 -19.79
C CYS A 963 -19.12 1.91 -20.52
N CYS A 964 -19.08 2.38 -21.78
CA CYS A 964 -20.27 2.40 -22.65
C CYS A 964 -20.83 0.99 -22.89
N ARG A 965 -19.96 -0.02 -23.03
CA ARG A 965 -20.38 -1.43 -23.15
C ARG A 965 -20.99 -1.94 -21.85
N ARG A 966 -20.41 -1.66 -20.67
CA ARG A 966 -21.03 -1.99 -19.38
C ARG A 966 -22.35 -1.26 -19.13
N GLN A 967 -22.50 -0.03 -19.62
CA GLN A 967 -23.74 0.73 -19.51
C GLN A 967 -24.80 0.22 -20.50
N ALA A 968 -24.38 -0.21 -21.69
CA ALA A 968 -25.22 -0.96 -22.61
C ALA A 968 -25.58 -2.35 -22.05
N ASP A 969 -24.69 -2.99 -21.29
CA ASP A 969 -24.94 -4.28 -20.64
C ASP A 969 -25.82 -4.11 -19.39
N SER A 970 -25.67 -3.05 -18.59
CA SER A 970 -26.59 -2.66 -17.51
C SER A 970 -27.95 -2.31 -18.09
N GLY A 971 -28.00 -1.52 -19.16
CA GLY A 971 -29.23 -1.23 -19.90
C GLY A 971 -29.88 -2.50 -20.45
N ARG A 972 -29.11 -3.43 -21.04
CA ARG A 972 -29.61 -4.73 -21.53
C ARG A 972 -30.05 -5.68 -20.42
N LEU A 973 -29.39 -5.68 -19.26
CA LEU A 973 -29.80 -6.46 -18.07
C LEU A 973 -31.04 -5.87 -17.41
N ILE A 974 -31.13 -4.55 -17.35
CA ILE A 974 -32.33 -3.81 -16.92
C ILE A 974 -33.50 -4.11 -17.88
N MET A 975 -33.21 -4.24 -19.17
CA MET A 975 -34.15 -4.64 -20.23
C MET A 975 -34.35 -6.16 -20.36
N ILE A 976 -33.92 -7.01 -19.41
CA ILE A 976 -34.26 -8.46 -19.40
C ILE A 976 -35.78 -8.71 -19.42
N ILE A 977 -36.58 -7.68 -19.17
CA ILE A 977 -38.03 -7.68 -19.32
C ILE A 977 -38.46 -7.78 -20.80
N GLU A 978 -37.56 -7.65 -21.78
CA GLU A 978 -37.84 -7.97 -23.18
C GLU A 978 -37.95 -9.46 -23.47
N ASP A 979 -37.60 -10.34 -22.53
CA ASP A 979 -37.77 -11.78 -22.74
C ASP A 979 -39.27 -12.13 -22.71
N PRO A 980 -39.86 -12.60 -23.83
CA PRO A 980 -41.27 -12.96 -23.89
C PRO A 980 -41.64 -14.05 -22.86
N TYR A 981 -40.68 -14.82 -22.34
CA TYR A 981 -40.93 -15.77 -21.26
C TYR A 981 -41.14 -15.09 -19.90
N LEU A 982 -40.38 -14.06 -19.56
CA LEU A 982 -40.53 -13.27 -18.32
C LEU A 982 -41.80 -12.41 -18.34
N GLN A 983 -42.19 -11.89 -19.51
CA GLN A 983 -43.48 -11.21 -19.71
C GLN A 983 -44.68 -12.16 -19.69
N SER A 984 -44.46 -13.47 -19.93
CA SER A 984 -45.53 -14.49 -19.89
C SER A 984 -45.71 -15.15 -18.52
N THR A 985 -44.73 -15.02 -17.62
CA THR A 985 -44.80 -15.57 -16.26
C THR A 985 -45.51 -14.60 -15.31
N ASP A 986 -46.54 -15.09 -14.61
CA ASP A 986 -47.30 -14.35 -13.58
C ASP A 986 -46.45 -13.79 -12.42
N ILE A 987 -45.16 -14.16 -12.34
CA ILE A 987 -44.22 -13.80 -11.27
C ILE A 987 -43.99 -12.28 -11.16
N PHE A 988 -43.87 -11.57 -12.29
CA PHE A 988 -43.62 -10.11 -12.30
C PHE A 988 -44.90 -9.28 -12.47
N ARG A 989 -46.05 -9.91 -12.76
CA ARG A 989 -47.33 -9.27 -13.10
C ARG A 989 -47.17 -8.16 -14.17
N LEU A 990 -46.44 -8.45 -15.25
CA LEU A 990 -46.21 -7.54 -16.38
C LEU A 990 -46.92 -8.03 -17.65
N THR A 991 -47.30 -7.11 -18.54
CA THR A 991 -47.91 -7.44 -19.84
C THR A 991 -47.09 -6.89 -21.00
N LYS A 992 -47.38 -7.37 -22.23
CA LYS A 992 -46.67 -6.94 -23.43
C LYS A 992 -47.08 -5.51 -23.83
N LEU A 993 -46.11 -4.61 -23.93
CA LEU A 993 -46.32 -3.23 -24.40
C LEU A 993 -46.25 -3.11 -25.93
N HIS A 994 -47.05 -2.23 -26.51
CA HIS A 994 -47.06 -1.89 -27.94
C HIS A 994 -46.07 -0.76 -28.28
N GLY A 995 -45.66 -0.64 -29.55
CA GLY A 995 -44.64 0.33 -29.97
C GLY A 995 -44.96 1.81 -29.65
N ILE A 996 -46.24 2.19 -29.57
CA ILE A 996 -46.68 3.54 -29.16
C ILE A 996 -46.56 3.74 -27.64
N GLN A 997 -46.65 2.67 -26.84
CA GLN A 997 -46.47 2.74 -25.38
C GLN A 997 -44.98 2.76 -25.01
N TRP A 998 -44.11 2.24 -25.88
CA TRP A 998 -42.66 2.33 -25.75
C TRP A 998 -42.10 3.67 -26.20
N SER A 999 -42.68 4.26 -27.25
CA SER A 999 -42.32 5.58 -27.76
C SER A 999 -42.87 6.69 -26.87
#